data_AF-B9R7W0-F1
#
_entry.id   AF-B9R7W0-F1
#
_cell.length_a   1.000
_cell.length_b   1.000
_cell.length_c   1.000
_cell.angle_alpha   90.00
_cell.angle_beta   90.00
_cell.angle_gamma   90.00
#
_symmetry.space_group_name_H-M   'P 1'
#
loop_
_entity.id
_entity.type
_entity.pdbx_description
1 polymer ?
#
loop_
_entity_poly.entity_id
_entity_poly.type
_entity_poly.pdbx_seq_one_letter_code
_entity_poly.pdbx_strand_id
1 'polypeptide(L)'
;MSLKHLVSRRTINTVSGFNARILSLYPSYVYRDFSTVTTSPSPFFSGRVLLRNPKFLKHVFSFKRYLHSVQDIKLNELSFKPKFNCNDSEEDGNMSEFLSRFVYVMRGKLSDVYQDCDKQTIDSMLLIIVGKVVSEMEKGSPEQMLGASGAAPSQDLSEDLWRTVWEVSNLVLEDMEKERKKEKMKGFLQSEEVKEMCRFAGEIGIRGDMLRELRFKWAHEKMEESEFYASLEKLREEERTQEKEEADAKNYEPMGEEAVMGEEKLKVKSIPKRHGKIRYKIYGLDLSDPKWVEVADKIHETGAIIWPQEPKPINGKSKLVTEKILSLKEEDDPSQLLAEWAELLQPNRVDWLTLLDKLKEKNMQTFFKVAEHLLNEKSFQPNIRDYSVLIDAHATKNQIEDVERILEKMNENGIFPDISASTALVHMYSKAGNFDRTKEAFGRLRSHGFQPDIKVYNSMIMASVNAGQPKLGDSFVREMEARDIKPTEEMYFALLRSFAQLGDVSEAHKIATAMQFAGFQPNLEFYTLLVEAHGRAGQPDQARRNFDQMIKVGFRPDDRVAASLIAAYEKKNLLDEALDILLQLKKDGFEPGLATCTVLVDWLAKLQLVDEAEQLLGKIAEQGEAPPFKIQVSLCDMYARVGNEKKALQVLGVLEAKKEQLGSNDFERVIHGLIAGRFVQEATRVHALMEAQGYSASEQLVVALRASQAFSPKRPTKL
;
A
#
# COMPACT_ATOMS: atom_id res chain seq x y z
N MET A 1 37.44 -33.00 35.83
CA MET A 1 37.08 -32.32 37.10
C MET A 1 35.55 -32.31 37.20
N SER A 2 35.02 -32.76 38.33
CA SER A 2 33.59 -33.01 38.55
C SER A 2 32.78 -31.71 38.67
N LEU A 3 31.96 -31.41 37.66
CA LEU A 3 30.99 -30.30 37.68
C LEU A 3 29.92 -30.43 38.80
N LYS A 4 29.80 -31.60 39.44
CA LYS A 4 28.89 -31.83 40.58
C LYS A 4 29.23 -30.99 41.82
N HIS A 5 30.41 -30.37 41.87
CA HIS A 5 30.84 -29.56 43.02
C HIS A 5 30.63 -28.05 42.87
N LEU A 6 30.12 -27.56 41.72
CA LEU A 6 29.87 -26.13 41.50
C LEU A 6 28.44 -25.68 41.84
N VAL A 7 27.52 -26.62 42.03
CA VAL A 7 26.15 -26.31 42.46
C VAL A 7 26.11 -26.26 43.98
N SER A 8 25.78 -25.09 44.55
CA SER A 8 25.69 -24.93 46.00
C SER A 8 24.61 -25.87 46.57
N ARG A 9 24.84 -26.44 47.75
CA ARG A 9 23.80 -27.17 48.51
C ARG A 9 22.53 -26.32 48.70
N ARG A 10 22.69 -24.99 48.70
CA ARG A 10 21.58 -24.03 48.76
C ARG A 10 20.69 -24.13 47.51
N THR A 11 21.30 -24.25 46.33
CA THR A 11 20.62 -24.35 45.02
C THR A 11 19.75 -25.62 44.93
N ILE A 12 20.29 -26.76 45.38
CA ILE A 12 19.56 -28.04 45.42
C ILE A 12 18.36 -27.95 46.39
N ASN A 13 18.57 -27.33 47.56
CA ASN A 13 17.49 -27.11 48.53
C ASN A 13 16.43 -26.09 48.05
N THR A 14 16.80 -25.12 47.21
CA THR A 14 15.82 -24.20 46.61
C THR A 14 14.95 -24.88 45.57
N VAL A 15 15.51 -25.80 44.77
CA VAL A 15 14.72 -26.60 43.81
C VAL A 15 13.70 -27.48 44.55
N SER A 16 14.09 -28.13 45.66
CA SER A 16 13.14 -28.91 46.46
C SER A 16 12.08 -28.05 47.17
N GLY A 17 12.41 -26.79 47.51
CA GLY A 17 11.46 -25.79 48.03
C GLY A 17 10.32 -25.44 47.05
N PHE A 18 10.52 -25.59 45.73
CA PHE A 18 9.42 -25.46 44.76
C PHE A 18 8.35 -26.54 44.89
N ASN A 19 8.64 -27.67 45.54
CA ASN A 19 7.77 -28.83 45.57
C ASN A 19 7.04 -29.04 46.92
N ALA A 20 7.54 -28.50 48.02
CA ALA A 20 7.15 -28.96 49.36
C ALA A 20 5.83 -28.37 49.97
N ARG A 21 4.94 -27.71 49.21
CA ARG A 21 3.64 -27.25 49.76
C ARG A 21 2.51 -27.37 48.75
N ILE A 22 1.80 -28.50 48.80
CA ILE A 22 0.40 -28.62 48.39
C ILE A 22 -0.34 -29.33 49.53
N LEU A 23 -1.05 -28.54 50.35
CA LEU A 23 -2.26 -29.00 51.01
C LEU A 23 -3.40 -28.34 50.25
N SER A 24 -4.31 -29.20 49.80
CA SER A 24 -5.59 -28.93 49.13
C SER A 24 -6.22 -27.59 49.49
N LEU A 25 -6.68 -26.84 48.48
CA LEU A 25 -7.87 -26.01 48.56
C LEU A 25 -8.38 -25.76 47.13
N TYR A 26 -9.44 -26.48 46.75
CA TYR A 26 -10.33 -26.06 45.66
C TYR A 26 -10.93 -24.69 46.01
N PRO A 27 -11.24 -23.85 45.01
CA PRO A 27 -12.66 -23.58 44.83
C PRO A 27 -13.12 -23.50 43.36
N SER A 28 -14.22 -24.20 43.09
CA SER A 28 -15.25 -23.88 42.12
C SER A 28 -15.77 -22.44 42.26
N TYR A 29 -16.14 -21.76 41.16
CA TYR A 29 -17.36 -20.94 40.95
C TYR A 29 -17.23 -20.24 39.57
N VAL A 30 -17.98 -20.66 38.54
CA VAL A 30 -19.32 -20.19 38.10
C VAL A 30 -19.27 -18.96 37.17
N TYR A 31 -19.74 -19.20 35.95
CA TYR A 31 -20.21 -18.27 34.94
C TYR A 31 -21.22 -17.24 35.50
N ARG A 32 -21.09 -15.98 35.09
CA ARG A 32 -22.22 -15.06 35.05
C ARG A 32 -22.03 -14.00 33.96
N ASP A 33 -22.84 -14.13 32.91
CA ASP A 33 -23.23 -13.03 32.03
C ASP A 33 -24.00 -11.96 32.82
N PHE A 34 -23.79 -10.69 32.48
CA PHE A 34 -24.87 -9.70 32.37
C PHE A 34 -24.47 -8.55 31.43
N SER A 35 -25.49 -8.05 30.77
CA SER A 35 -25.56 -7.16 29.62
C SER A 35 -25.67 -5.67 29.96
N THR A 36 -25.26 -4.84 28.99
CA THR A 36 -25.78 -3.51 28.59
C THR A 36 -26.45 -2.58 29.62
N VAL A 37 -25.90 -1.37 29.77
CA VAL A 37 -26.69 -0.12 29.85
C VAL A 37 -25.94 1.02 29.13
N THR A 38 -26.63 1.65 28.18
CA THR A 38 -26.34 2.93 27.54
C THR A 38 -26.91 4.09 28.36
N THR A 39 -26.18 5.21 28.51
CA THR A 39 -26.76 6.57 28.58
C THR A 39 -25.67 7.66 28.54
N SER A 40 -25.85 8.64 27.65
CA SER A 40 -25.22 9.98 27.60
C SER A 40 -26.25 11.04 28.07
N PRO A 41 -26.04 12.39 28.04
CA PRO A 41 -24.84 13.25 27.87
C PRO A 41 -24.69 14.45 28.87
N SER A 42 -23.46 15.00 29.01
CA SER A 42 -23.00 16.41 29.26
C SER A 42 -23.66 17.28 30.38
N PRO A 43 -23.19 18.52 30.78
CA PRO A 43 -22.18 19.41 30.17
C PRO A 43 -21.26 20.28 31.11
N PHE A 44 -20.36 21.06 30.47
CA PHE A 44 -19.65 22.30 30.85
C PHE A 44 -19.04 22.49 32.27
N PHE A 45 -17.72 22.72 32.34
CA PHE A 45 -17.15 23.92 33.02
C PHE A 45 -15.74 24.25 32.50
N SER A 46 -15.49 25.56 32.44
CA SER A 46 -14.37 26.30 31.88
C SER A 46 -13.14 26.34 32.81
N GLY A 47 -11.94 26.39 32.24
CA GLY A 47 -10.69 26.62 32.99
C GLY A 47 -9.46 26.74 32.08
N ARG A 48 -9.25 27.95 31.52
CA ARG A 48 -8.01 28.37 30.82
C ARG A 48 -6.89 28.62 31.83
N VAL A 49 -5.65 28.23 31.54
CA VAL A 49 -4.43 29.07 31.69
C VAL A 49 -3.28 28.54 30.80
N LEU A 50 -2.89 29.41 29.85
CA LEU A 50 -1.56 29.74 29.28
C LEU A 50 -0.46 28.66 29.12
N LEU A 51 -0.02 28.50 27.86
CA LEU A 51 1.41 28.53 27.51
C LEU A 51 1.62 29.12 26.11
N ARG A 52 2.61 30.01 26.04
CA ARG A 52 3.08 30.86 24.94
C ARG A 52 3.52 30.05 23.71
N ASN A 53 3.23 30.56 22.51
CA ASN A 53 4.06 30.34 21.32
C ASN A 53 4.19 31.64 20.48
N PRO A 54 5.31 31.85 19.78
CA PRO A 54 5.71 33.15 19.25
C PRO A 54 5.07 33.51 17.90
N LYS A 55 5.07 34.81 17.63
CA LYS A 55 4.42 35.53 16.54
C LYS A 55 5.01 35.21 15.17
N PHE A 56 4.15 34.85 14.21
CA PHE A 56 4.35 35.12 12.78
C PHE A 56 3.10 35.85 12.26
N LEU A 57 3.27 37.11 11.88
CA LEU A 57 2.23 37.97 11.30
C LEU A 57 2.16 37.70 9.79
N LYS A 58 1.06 37.10 9.33
CA LYS A 58 0.60 37.21 7.92
C LYS A 58 -0.52 38.24 7.89
N HIS A 59 -0.25 39.42 7.32
CA HIS A 59 -1.30 40.38 6.97
C HIS A 59 -1.93 39.96 5.65
N VAL A 60 -3.18 39.50 5.71
CA VAL A 60 -4.06 39.28 4.57
C VAL A 60 -4.85 40.58 4.37
N PHE A 61 -4.64 41.28 3.24
CA PHE A 61 -5.53 42.37 2.85
C PHE A 61 -6.71 41.80 2.06
N SER A 62 -7.89 41.88 2.68
CA SER A 62 -9.20 41.58 2.09
C SER A 62 -9.68 42.80 1.30
N PHE A 63 -9.79 42.68 -0.02
CA PHE A 63 -10.47 43.67 -0.85
C PHE A 63 -12.00 43.53 -0.68
N LYS A 64 -12.64 44.58 -0.15
CA LYS A 64 -14.10 44.76 -0.21
C LYS A 64 -14.46 45.56 -1.45
N ARG A 65 -15.45 45.08 -2.21
CA ARG A 65 -16.10 45.79 -3.32
C ARG A 65 -16.92 46.98 -2.81
N TYR A 66 -16.85 48.10 -3.53
CA TYR A 66 -17.92 49.08 -3.64
C TYR A 66 -18.21 49.35 -5.12
N LEU A 67 -19.49 49.28 -5.48
CA LEU A 67 -20.08 49.63 -6.77
C LEU A 67 -20.29 51.15 -6.85
N HIS A 68 -19.96 51.77 -7.97
CA HIS A 68 -20.59 53.00 -8.48
C HIS A 68 -20.62 52.86 -10.01
N SER A 69 -21.78 52.61 -10.64
CA SER A 69 -22.85 53.55 -10.98
C SER A 69 -22.38 54.64 -11.95
N VAL A 70 -22.80 54.48 -13.20
CA VAL A 70 -22.74 55.45 -14.31
C VAL A 70 -23.39 56.77 -13.89
N GLN A 71 -22.67 57.89 -14.07
CA GLN A 71 -23.30 59.21 -14.18
C GLN A 71 -22.43 60.15 -15.01
N ASP A 72 -23.03 60.65 -16.09
CA ASP A 72 -22.51 61.62 -17.05
C ASP A 72 -21.96 62.90 -16.41
N ILE A 73 -20.79 63.35 -16.87
CA ILE A 73 -20.44 64.79 -16.91
C ILE A 73 -19.70 65.09 -18.22
N LYS A 74 -20.41 65.78 -19.13
CA LYS A 74 -19.91 66.48 -20.32
C LYS A 74 -18.92 67.58 -19.93
N LEU A 75 -17.85 67.77 -20.70
CA LEU A 75 -17.37 69.10 -21.11
C LEU A 75 -16.72 69.05 -22.50
N ASN A 76 -17.05 70.09 -23.27
CA ASN A 76 -16.93 70.24 -24.71
C ASN A 76 -15.52 70.66 -25.20
N GLU A 77 -15.22 70.21 -26.42
CA GLU A 77 -14.54 70.89 -27.53
C GLU A 77 -13.10 71.42 -27.35
N LEU A 78 -12.16 70.83 -28.10
CA LEU A 78 -11.66 71.46 -29.33
C LEU A 78 -11.04 70.41 -30.30
N SER A 79 -11.63 70.41 -31.48
CA SER A 79 -11.34 69.76 -32.76
C SER A 79 -9.92 69.20 -33.04
N PHE A 80 -9.85 67.90 -33.33
CA PHE A 80 -9.18 67.37 -34.53
C PHE A 80 -9.80 66.00 -34.88
N LYS A 81 -10.48 65.90 -36.04
CA LYS A 81 -10.95 64.62 -36.61
C LYS A 81 -10.04 64.22 -37.76
N PRO A 82 -9.54 62.99 -37.78
CA PRO A 82 -9.56 62.17 -38.99
C PRO A 82 -10.67 61.13 -38.85
N LYS A 83 -11.43 60.95 -39.92
CA LYS A 83 -12.43 59.88 -40.06
C LYS A 83 -11.72 58.53 -39.97
N PHE A 84 -12.15 57.66 -39.05
CA PHE A 84 -12.01 56.22 -39.21
C PHE A 84 -13.37 55.55 -39.03
N ASN A 85 -13.62 54.61 -39.93
CA ASN A 85 -14.87 53.88 -40.04
C ASN A 85 -15.09 52.99 -38.80
N CYS A 86 -16.34 52.99 -38.34
CA CYS A 86 -16.85 52.16 -37.27
C CYS A 86 -16.82 50.69 -37.71
N ASN A 87 -15.96 49.87 -37.08
CA ASN A 87 -16.15 48.42 -36.95
C ASN A 87 -15.31 47.73 -35.85
N ASP A 88 -14.75 48.46 -34.88
CA ASP A 88 -14.03 47.87 -33.74
C ASP A 88 -14.68 48.37 -32.45
N SER A 89 -15.51 47.57 -31.77
CA SER A 89 -16.18 47.99 -30.52
C SER A 89 -16.00 47.04 -29.33
N GLU A 90 -15.39 45.86 -29.51
CA GLU A 90 -15.09 44.93 -28.40
C GLU A 90 -13.64 45.03 -27.92
N GLU A 91 -12.68 45.29 -28.81
CA GLU A 91 -11.26 45.41 -28.47
C GLU A 91 -10.95 46.68 -27.66
N ASP A 92 -11.57 47.81 -28.04
CA ASP A 92 -11.45 49.09 -27.32
C ASP A 92 -11.96 49.00 -25.87
N GLY A 93 -13.00 48.18 -25.64
CA GLY A 93 -13.56 47.94 -24.31
C GLY A 93 -12.59 47.20 -23.39
N ASN A 94 -12.00 46.09 -23.86
CA ASN A 94 -11.02 45.32 -23.10
C ASN A 94 -9.74 46.11 -22.84
N MET A 95 -9.30 46.90 -23.82
CA MET A 95 -8.11 47.75 -23.66
C MET A 95 -8.36 48.86 -22.63
N SER A 96 -9.54 49.49 -22.66
CA SER A 96 -9.91 50.51 -21.66
C SER A 96 -9.99 49.94 -20.23
N GLU A 97 -10.46 48.70 -20.07
CA GLU A 97 -10.51 48.00 -18.78
C GLU A 97 -9.10 47.66 -18.27
N PHE A 98 -8.26 47.10 -19.14
CA PHE A 98 -6.86 46.79 -18.83
C PHE A 98 -6.11 48.04 -18.38
N LEU A 99 -6.17 49.12 -19.14
CA LEU A 99 -5.48 50.37 -18.82
C LEU A 99 -5.96 50.98 -17.51
N SER A 100 -7.27 50.90 -17.21
CA SER A 100 -7.82 51.40 -15.95
C SER A 100 -7.25 50.65 -14.73
N ARG A 101 -7.19 49.32 -14.80
CA ARG A 101 -6.61 48.48 -13.73
C ARG A 101 -5.09 48.65 -13.63
N PHE A 102 -4.41 48.72 -14.77
CA PHE A 102 -2.97 48.96 -14.86
C PHE A 102 -2.57 50.28 -14.23
N VAL A 103 -3.26 51.37 -14.58
CA VAL A 103 -3.02 52.70 -13.98
C VAL A 103 -3.26 52.67 -12.48
N TYR A 104 -4.30 51.99 -12.02
CA TYR A 104 -4.59 51.88 -10.59
C TYR A 104 -3.46 51.18 -9.82
N VAL A 105 -2.98 50.05 -10.32
CA VAL A 105 -1.91 49.27 -9.68
C VAL A 105 -0.55 49.99 -9.79
N MET A 106 -0.21 50.53 -10.96
CA MET A 106 1.04 51.28 -11.18
C MET A 106 1.10 52.54 -10.33
N ARG A 107 -0.02 53.25 -10.15
CA ARG A 107 -0.10 54.41 -9.28
C ARG A 107 0.27 54.05 -7.83
N GLY A 108 -0.23 52.92 -7.33
CA GLY A 108 0.13 52.41 -6.00
C GLY A 108 1.63 52.15 -5.89
N LYS A 109 2.21 51.43 -6.85
CA LYS A 109 3.63 51.12 -6.90
C LYS A 109 4.51 52.37 -6.97
N LEU A 110 4.15 53.36 -7.78
CA LEU A 110 4.89 54.62 -7.88
C LEU A 110 4.77 55.45 -6.60
N SER A 111 3.60 55.46 -5.96
CA SER A 111 3.39 56.18 -4.69
C SER A 111 4.18 55.56 -3.53
N ASP A 112 4.32 54.23 -3.51
CA ASP A 112 5.09 53.51 -2.49
C ASP A 112 6.61 53.76 -2.63
N VAL A 113 7.11 53.87 -3.87
CA VAL A 113 8.53 54.09 -4.18
C VAL A 113 8.92 55.55 -4.09
N TYR A 114 8.03 56.47 -4.49
CA TYR A 114 8.27 57.91 -4.50
C TYR A 114 7.34 58.64 -3.52
N GLN A 115 7.56 58.40 -2.22
CA GLN A 115 6.71 58.93 -1.14
C GLN A 115 6.73 60.47 -1.03
N ASP A 116 7.79 61.11 -1.52
CA ASP A 116 8.00 62.56 -1.45
C ASP A 116 7.49 63.32 -2.71
N CYS A 117 6.97 62.61 -3.72
CA CYS A 117 6.48 63.23 -4.96
C CYS A 117 5.03 63.70 -4.85
N ASP A 118 4.73 64.85 -5.45
CA ASP A 118 3.37 65.36 -5.54
C ASP A 118 2.53 64.58 -6.55
N LYS A 119 1.21 64.56 -6.34
CA LYS A 119 0.27 63.77 -7.14
C LYS A 119 0.33 64.11 -8.63
N GLN A 120 0.60 65.37 -8.99
CA GLN A 120 0.69 65.80 -10.39
C GLN A 120 1.94 65.23 -11.09
N THR A 121 3.06 65.12 -10.37
CA THR A 121 4.28 64.48 -10.88
C THR A 121 4.08 62.98 -11.09
N ILE A 122 3.41 62.27 -10.15
CA ILE A 122 3.07 60.85 -10.31
C ILE A 122 2.11 60.65 -11.49
N ASP A 123 1.13 61.53 -11.67
CA ASP A 123 0.21 61.49 -12.81
C ASP A 123 0.93 61.70 -14.14
N SER A 124 1.91 62.60 -14.17
CA SER A 124 2.76 62.84 -15.35
C SER A 124 3.64 61.63 -15.68
N MET A 125 4.22 60.98 -14.66
CA MET A 125 4.98 59.73 -14.83
C MET A 125 4.09 58.60 -15.37
N LEU A 126 2.86 58.47 -14.85
CA LEU A 126 1.90 57.47 -15.31
C LEU A 126 1.50 57.70 -16.77
N LEU A 127 1.29 58.94 -17.19
CA LEU A 127 0.95 59.25 -18.60
C LEU A 127 2.06 58.82 -19.56
N ILE A 128 3.33 59.03 -19.19
CA ILE A 128 4.48 58.60 -19.99
C ILE A 128 4.53 57.07 -20.06
N ILE A 129 4.38 56.39 -18.92
CA ILE A 129 4.41 54.93 -18.84
C ILE A 129 3.24 54.31 -19.65
N VAL A 130 2.02 54.82 -19.46
CA VAL A 130 0.83 54.35 -20.18
C VAL A 130 0.96 54.59 -21.67
N GLY A 131 1.42 55.78 -22.09
CA GLY A 131 1.64 56.06 -23.51
C GLY A 131 2.62 55.08 -24.16
N LYS A 132 3.63 54.62 -23.40
CA LYS A 132 4.57 53.61 -23.89
C LYS A 132 3.96 52.20 -23.91
N VAL A 133 3.20 51.82 -22.89
CA VAL A 133 2.49 50.53 -22.84
C VAL A 133 1.48 50.43 -23.99
N VAL A 134 0.70 51.49 -24.24
CA VAL A 134 -0.22 51.56 -25.39
C VAL A 134 0.54 51.45 -26.71
N SER A 135 1.66 52.18 -26.86
CA SER A 135 2.49 52.10 -28.08
C SER A 135 3.09 50.70 -28.32
N GLU A 136 3.38 49.92 -27.27
CA GLU A 136 3.84 48.54 -27.41
C GLU A 136 2.68 47.56 -27.66
N MET A 137 1.50 47.80 -27.08
CA MET A 137 0.27 47.02 -27.36
C MET A 137 -0.23 47.21 -28.80
N GLU A 138 -0.09 48.41 -29.36
CA GLU A 138 -0.44 48.70 -30.76
C GLU A 138 0.54 48.05 -31.76
N LYS A 139 1.74 47.67 -31.32
CA LYS A 139 2.76 46.99 -32.16
C LYS A 139 2.59 45.46 -32.20
N GLY A 140 1.74 44.86 -31.37
CA GLY A 140 1.50 43.43 -31.38
C GLY A 140 0.52 42.96 -30.30
N SER A 141 -0.27 41.94 -30.63
CA SER A 141 -1.33 41.37 -29.78
C SER A 141 -0.78 40.97 -28.39
N PRO A 142 -1.52 41.16 -27.27
CA PRO A 142 -1.00 41.05 -25.90
C PRO A 142 -0.31 39.71 -25.58
N GLU A 143 -0.70 38.64 -26.26
CA GLU A 143 -0.19 37.29 -26.08
C GLU A 143 1.18 37.06 -26.76
N GLN A 144 1.52 37.85 -27.79
CA GLN A 144 2.80 37.74 -28.50
C GLN A 144 3.98 38.44 -27.80
N MET A 145 3.73 39.22 -26.74
CA MET A 145 4.81 39.73 -25.86
C MET A 145 5.53 38.59 -25.11
N LEU A 146 4.93 37.40 -25.00
CA LEU A 146 5.46 36.27 -24.23
C LEU A 146 6.46 35.38 -25.01
N GLY A 147 6.74 35.67 -26.28
CA GLY A 147 7.53 34.79 -27.16
C GLY A 147 8.91 35.30 -27.61
N ALA A 148 9.21 36.59 -27.51
CA ALA A 148 10.42 37.18 -28.11
C ALA A 148 11.50 37.50 -27.05
N SER A 149 12.26 36.49 -26.66
CA SER A 149 13.61 36.70 -26.11
C SER A 149 14.52 37.19 -27.24
N GLY A 150 14.60 38.50 -27.47
CA GLY A 150 15.66 39.08 -28.30
C GLY A 150 15.21 40.14 -29.30
N ALA A 151 14.61 41.23 -28.84
CA ALA A 151 14.70 42.52 -29.51
C ALA A 151 14.93 43.59 -28.44
N ALA A 152 16.05 44.31 -28.54
CA ALA A 152 16.44 45.33 -27.58
C ALA A 152 15.35 46.42 -27.47
N PRO A 153 14.82 46.71 -26.27
CA PRO A 153 13.88 47.80 -26.11
C PRO A 153 14.61 49.12 -26.39
N SER A 154 14.10 49.88 -27.36
CA SER A 154 14.58 51.22 -27.69
C SER A 154 14.61 52.09 -26.43
N GLN A 155 15.76 52.76 -26.21
CA GLN A 155 16.04 53.80 -25.20
C GLN A 155 14.78 54.58 -24.80
N ASP A 156 14.37 54.53 -23.51
CA ASP A 156 13.68 55.63 -22.80
C ASP A 156 13.14 55.28 -21.39
N LEU A 157 13.10 54.01 -20.95
CA LEU A 157 12.83 53.66 -19.55
C LEU A 157 13.96 52.76 -19.01
N SER A 158 14.22 52.83 -17.70
CA SER A 158 15.19 51.94 -17.05
C SER A 158 14.73 50.48 -17.09
N GLU A 159 15.67 49.54 -17.14
CA GLU A 159 15.37 48.11 -17.16
C GLU A 159 14.51 47.67 -15.96
N ASP A 160 14.74 48.25 -14.79
CA ASP A 160 13.98 47.96 -13.57
C ASP A 160 12.53 48.48 -13.65
N LEU A 161 12.31 49.63 -14.30
CA LEU A 161 10.97 50.16 -14.53
C LEU A 161 10.22 49.32 -15.55
N TRP A 162 10.88 48.88 -16.62
CA TRP A 162 10.30 47.93 -17.58
C TRP A 162 9.92 46.61 -16.92
N ARG A 163 10.75 46.08 -16.02
CA ARG A 163 10.41 44.89 -15.25
C ARG A 163 9.16 45.10 -14.40
N THR A 164 9.07 46.23 -13.72
CA THR A 164 7.90 46.58 -12.88
C THR A 164 6.63 46.74 -13.73
N VAL A 165 6.73 47.41 -14.88
CA VAL A 165 5.62 47.56 -15.83
C VAL A 165 5.16 46.19 -16.33
N TRP A 166 6.08 45.30 -16.68
CA TRP A 166 5.76 43.95 -17.14
C TRP A 166 5.09 43.09 -16.05
N GLU A 167 5.61 43.16 -14.82
CA GLU A 167 5.01 42.49 -13.65
C GLU A 167 3.59 42.98 -13.37
N VAL A 168 3.36 44.30 -13.42
CA VAL A 168 2.03 44.88 -13.19
C VAL A 168 1.08 44.55 -14.35
N SER A 169 1.55 44.54 -15.60
CA SER A 169 0.77 44.10 -16.75
C SER A 169 0.32 42.65 -16.60
N ASN A 170 1.21 41.74 -16.24
CA ASN A 170 0.86 40.33 -16.00
C ASN A 170 -0.13 40.17 -14.85
N LEU A 171 0.07 40.90 -13.75
CA LEU A 171 -0.85 40.88 -12.61
C LEU A 171 -2.26 41.32 -13.00
N VAL A 172 -2.38 42.36 -13.83
CA VAL A 172 -3.68 42.86 -14.30
C VAL A 172 -4.34 41.86 -15.25
N LEU A 173 -3.58 41.25 -16.17
CA LEU A 173 -4.09 40.22 -17.08
C LEU A 173 -4.59 38.99 -16.30
N GLU A 174 -3.83 38.51 -15.32
CA GLU A 174 -4.24 37.40 -14.45
C GLU A 174 -5.51 37.72 -13.65
N ASP A 175 -5.63 38.95 -13.13
CA ASP A 175 -6.82 39.38 -12.40
C ASP A 175 -8.06 39.45 -13.31
N MET A 176 -7.91 40.00 -14.52
CA MET A 176 -8.97 40.04 -15.53
C MET A 176 -9.41 38.64 -15.95
N GLU A 177 -8.48 37.71 -16.18
CA GLU A 177 -8.80 36.32 -16.49
C GLU A 177 -9.54 35.63 -15.34
N LYS A 178 -9.11 35.87 -14.10
CA LYS A 178 -9.73 35.30 -12.91
C LYS A 178 -11.16 35.80 -12.74
N GLU A 179 -11.42 37.07 -13.03
CA GLU A 179 -12.78 37.61 -13.01
C GLU A 179 -13.64 37.08 -14.15
N ARG A 180 -13.08 36.94 -15.36
CA ARG A 180 -13.77 36.32 -16.49
C ARG A 180 -14.17 34.87 -16.17
N LYS A 181 -13.26 34.09 -15.59
CA LYS A 181 -13.52 32.71 -15.13
C LYS A 181 -14.59 32.67 -14.04
N LYS A 182 -14.58 33.62 -13.09
CA LYS A 182 -15.63 33.72 -12.06
C LYS A 182 -17.00 34.06 -12.66
N GLU A 183 -17.07 34.92 -13.66
CA GLU A 183 -18.35 35.29 -14.29
C GLU A 183 -18.91 34.12 -15.11
N LYS A 184 -18.06 33.44 -15.90
CA LYS A 184 -18.43 32.19 -16.57
C LYS A 184 -18.93 31.14 -15.58
N MET A 185 -18.20 30.93 -14.48
CA MET A 185 -18.58 29.99 -13.42
C MET A 185 -19.98 30.27 -12.84
N LYS A 186 -20.38 31.55 -12.69
CA LYS A 186 -21.74 31.89 -12.25
C LYS A 186 -22.80 31.45 -13.24
N GLY A 187 -22.53 31.53 -14.54
CA GLY A 187 -23.40 31.02 -15.60
C GLY A 187 -23.59 29.51 -15.48
N PHE A 188 -22.50 28.75 -15.33
CA PHE A 188 -22.56 27.29 -15.18
C PHE A 188 -23.23 26.84 -13.87
N LEU A 189 -23.09 27.61 -12.78
CA LEU A 189 -23.84 27.35 -11.54
C LEU A 189 -25.36 27.47 -11.70
N GLN A 190 -25.83 28.15 -12.75
CA GLN A 190 -27.24 28.31 -13.09
C GLN A 190 -27.68 27.46 -14.29
N SER A 191 -26.78 26.65 -14.87
CA SER A 191 -27.12 25.74 -15.97
C SER A 191 -28.16 24.71 -15.52
N GLU A 192 -29.03 24.31 -16.43
CA GLU A 192 -30.10 23.37 -16.09
C GLU A 192 -29.53 21.98 -15.75
N GLU A 193 -28.47 21.54 -16.43
CA GLU A 193 -27.76 20.30 -16.12
C GLU A 193 -27.21 20.26 -14.69
N VAL A 194 -26.57 21.35 -14.22
CA VAL A 194 -26.03 21.41 -12.85
C VAL A 194 -27.17 21.43 -11.82
N LYS A 195 -28.30 22.06 -12.14
CA LYS A 195 -29.50 22.02 -11.29
C LYS A 195 -30.11 20.63 -11.23
N GLU A 196 -30.17 19.91 -12.35
CA GLU A 196 -30.67 18.52 -12.40
C GLU A 196 -29.79 17.58 -11.58
N MET A 197 -28.46 17.70 -11.71
CA MET A 197 -27.52 16.94 -10.87
C MET A 197 -27.69 17.28 -9.37
N CYS A 198 -27.93 18.55 -9.03
CA CYS A 198 -28.26 18.92 -7.65
C CYS A 198 -29.60 18.35 -7.17
N ARG A 199 -30.63 18.29 -8.02
CA ARG A 199 -31.93 17.67 -7.69
C ARG A 199 -31.75 16.18 -7.42
N PHE A 200 -31.07 15.47 -8.32
CA PHE A 200 -30.76 14.04 -8.19
C PHE A 200 -29.95 13.73 -6.92
N ALA A 201 -28.90 14.51 -6.63
CA ALA A 201 -28.14 14.33 -5.39
C ALA A 201 -28.99 14.61 -4.13
N GLY A 202 -29.94 15.54 -4.22
CA GLY A 202 -30.93 15.77 -3.16
C GLY A 202 -31.88 14.59 -2.95
N GLU A 203 -32.30 13.90 -4.02
CA GLU A 203 -33.13 12.68 -3.98
C GLU A 203 -32.40 11.51 -3.33
N ILE A 204 -31.08 11.39 -3.55
CA ILE A 204 -30.21 10.39 -2.94
C ILE A 204 -29.84 10.75 -1.48
N GLY A 205 -30.27 11.92 -1.00
CA GLY A 205 -30.10 12.35 0.39
C GLY A 205 -28.84 13.17 0.68
N ILE A 206 -28.09 13.61 -0.35
CA ILE A 206 -26.92 14.48 -0.19
C ILE A 206 -27.41 15.92 0.04
N ARG A 207 -27.02 16.54 1.17
CA ARG A 207 -27.45 17.89 1.58
C ARG A 207 -26.32 18.68 2.22
N GLY A 208 -26.55 19.97 2.45
CA GLY A 208 -25.62 20.84 3.17
C GLY A 208 -24.36 21.16 2.38
N ASP A 209 -23.22 21.23 3.07
CA ASP A 209 -21.95 21.67 2.49
C ASP A 209 -21.42 20.73 1.40
N MET A 210 -21.68 19.43 1.51
CA MET A 210 -21.32 18.45 0.49
C MET A 210 -22.04 18.72 -0.84
N LEU A 211 -23.34 19.04 -0.80
CA LEU A 211 -24.09 19.38 -2.01
C LEU A 211 -23.60 20.70 -2.62
N ARG A 212 -23.20 21.66 -1.77
CA ARG A 212 -22.61 22.93 -2.22
C ARG A 212 -21.28 22.69 -2.95
N GLU A 213 -20.42 21.83 -2.40
CA GLU A 213 -19.13 21.49 -3.00
C GLU A 213 -19.31 20.76 -4.34
N LEU A 214 -20.22 19.78 -4.39
CA LEU A 214 -20.55 19.07 -5.64
C LEU A 214 -21.11 20.01 -6.71
N ARG A 215 -21.96 20.95 -6.32
CA ARG A 215 -22.49 21.96 -7.24
C ARG A 215 -21.39 22.80 -7.88
N PHE A 216 -20.37 23.20 -7.12
CA PHE A 216 -19.21 23.92 -7.68
C PHE A 216 -18.35 23.02 -8.57
N LYS A 217 -18.15 21.74 -8.20
CA LYS A 217 -17.40 20.79 -9.02
C LYS A 217 -18.06 20.54 -10.38
N TRP A 218 -19.37 20.30 -10.40
CA TRP A 218 -20.10 20.10 -11.65
C TRP A 218 -20.12 21.36 -12.53
N ALA A 219 -20.30 22.53 -11.93
CA ALA A 219 -20.23 23.79 -12.67
C ALA A 219 -18.83 24.04 -13.27
N HIS A 220 -17.77 23.65 -12.54
CA HIS A 220 -16.40 23.75 -13.02
C HIS A 220 -16.12 22.80 -14.18
N GLU A 221 -16.51 21.54 -14.04
CA GLU A 221 -16.34 20.51 -15.07
C GLU A 221 -17.07 20.91 -16.37
N LYS A 222 -18.28 21.47 -16.25
CA LYS A 222 -19.03 21.97 -17.40
C LYS A 222 -18.40 23.20 -18.05
N MET A 223 -17.82 24.08 -17.25
CA MET A 223 -17.06 25.22 -17.76
C MET A 223 -15.84 24.73 -18.57
N GLU A 224 -15.07 23.78 -18.05
CA GLU A 224 -13.90 23.21 -18.74
C GLU A 224 -14.28 22.48 -20.03
N GLU A 225 -15.37 21.72 -20.01
CA GLU A 225 -15.93 21.06 -21.20
C GLU A 225 -16.29 22.09 -22.27
N SER A 226 -16.98 23.18 -21.90
CA SER A 226 -17.36 24.24 -22.84
C SER A 226 -16.14 24.98 -23.41
N GLU A 227 -15.10 25.23 -22.59
CA GLU A 227 -13.88 25.92 -23.00
C GLU A 227 -13.06 25.04 -23.95
N PHE A 228 -13.06 23.73 -23.73
CA PHE A 228 -12.45 22.76 -24.63
C PHE A 228 -13.11 22.79 -26.02
N TYR A 229 -14.44 22.73 -26.10
CA TYR A 229 -15.14 22.78 -27.39
C TYR A 229 -15.02 24.14 -28.07
N ALA A 230 -15.05 25.25 -27.31
CA ALA A 230 -14.83 26.58 -27.86
C ALA A 230 -13.41 26.74 -28.43
N SER A 231 -12.41 26.13 -27.79
CA SER A 231 -11.03 26.13 -28.29
C SER A 231 -10.87 25.34 -29.58
N LEU A 232 -11.60 24.21 -29.71
CA LEU A 232 -11.65 23.44 -30.96
C LEU A 232 -12.36 24.19 -32.10
N GLU A 233 -13.38 24.99 -31.77
CA GLU A 233 -14.06 25.79 -32.79
C GLU A 233 -13.17 26.93 -33.31
N LYS A 234 -12.43 27.59 -32.40
CA LYS A 234 -11.42 28.59 -32.79
C LYS A 234 -10.35 28.01 -33.71
N LEU A 235 -9.82 26.82 -33.38
CA LEU A 235 -8.84 26.14 -34.23
C LEU A 235 -9.41 25.82 -35.63
N ARG A 236 -10.70 25.43 -35.71
CA ARG A 236 -11.37 25.21 -37.00
C ARG A 236 -11.62 26.50 -37.78
N GLU A 237 -11.85 27.61 -37.09
CA GLU A 237 -12.00 28.92 -37.72
C GLU A 237 -10.65 29.45 -38.23
N GLU A 238 -9.58 29.29 -37.46
CA GLU A 238 -8.20 29.62 -37.83
C GLU A 238 -7.74 28.83 -39.07
N GLU A 239 -8.04 27.52 -39.11
CA GLU A 239 -7.80 26.67 -40.28
C GLU A 239 -8.60 27.16 -41.51
N ARG A 240 -9.89 27.53 -41.34
CA ARG A 240 -10.70 28.08 -42.44
C ARG A 240 -10.21 29.44 -42.92
N THR A 241 -9.63 30.27 -42.04
CA THR A 241 -9.02 31.54 -42.45
C THR A 241 -7.71 31.33 -43.19
N GLN A 242 -6.87 30.37 -42.78
CA GLN A 242 -5.65 30.00 -43.52
C GLN A 242 -5.99 29.41 -44.89
N GLU A 243 -7.03 28.56 -44.98
CA GLU A 243 -7.50 28.02 -46.26
C GLU A 243 -8.07 29.11 -47.20
N LYS A 244 -8.70 30.15 -46.65
CA LYS A 244 -9.18 31.31 -47.43
C LYS A 244 -8.03 32.20 -47.92
N GLU A 245 -7.03 32.46 -47.07
CA GLU A 245 -5.84 33.22 -47.46
C GLU A 245 -5.00 32.48 -48.51
N GLU A 246 -4.92 31.13 -48.44
CA GLU A 246 -4.30 30.30 -49.48
C GLU A 246 -5.12 30.21 -50.79
N ALA A 247 -6.45 30.35 -50.71
CA ALA A 247 -7.33 30.37 -51.88
C ALA A 247 -7.26 31.73 -52.61
N ASP A 248 -7.18 32.84 -51.86
CA ASP A 248 -7.06 34.18 -52.43
C ASP A 248 -5.66 34.43 -53.03
N ALA A 249 -4.62 33.76 -52.54
CA ALA A 249 -3.28 33.77 -53.13
C ALA A 249 -3.17 33.02 -54.48
N LYS A 250 -4.17 32.21 -54.86
CA LYS A 250 -4.18 31.41 -56.10
C LYS A 250 -4.98 32.04 -57.26
N ASN A 251 -5.60 33.21 -57.07
CA ASN A 251 -6.49 33.84 -58.04
C ASN A 251 -5.86 34.96 -58.90
N TYR A 252 -4.52 35.01 -59.05
CA TYR A 252 -3.85 35.89 -60.01
C TYR A 252 -3.09 35.12 -61.12
N GLU A 253 -3.75 35.05 -62.29
CA GLU A 253 -3.25 34.93 -63.68
C GLU A 253 -2.69 33.58 -64.24
N PRO A 254 -2.69 33.35 -65.58
CA PRO A 254 -3.85 33.30 -66.49
C PRO A 254 -3.87 32.08 -67.46
N MET A 255 -5.05 31.83 -68.06
CA MET A 255 -5.38 31.13 -69.31
C MET A 255 -4.40 30.13 -69.98
N GLY A 256 -4.92 28.93 -70.28
CA GLY A 256 -4.44 28.03 -71.33
C GLY A 256 -5.26 26.73 -71.40
N GLU A 257 -5.97 26.53 -72.51
CA GLU A 257 -6.88 25.41 -72.81
C GLU A 257 -6.16 24.06 -73.01
N GLU A 258 -6.75 22.95 -72.55
CA GLU A 258 -7.43 21.94 -73.40
C GLU A 258 -7.78 20.68 -72.59
N ALA A 259 -8.94 20.11 -72.92
CA ALA A 259 -9.61 19.03 -72.22
C ALA A 259 -9.20 17.65 -72.72
N VAL A 260 -9.07 16.66 -71.82
CA VAL A 260 -9.41 15.25 -72.07
C VAL A 260 -9.97 14.61 -70.78
N MET A 261 -11.16 14.03 -70.89
CA MET A 261 -11.87 13.28 -69.85
C MET A 261 -11.41 11.82 -69.75
N GLY A 262 -11.44 11.28 -68.52
CA GLY A 262 -11.84 9.89 -68.28
C GLY A 262 -10.91 9.05 -67.40
N GLU A 263 -11.18 9.01 -66.09
CA GLU A 263 -11.50 7.78 -65.32
C GLU A 263 -11.66 8.13 -63.83
N GLU A 264 -12.90 8.11 -63.36
CA GLU A 264 -13.27 8.28 -61.94
C GLU A 264 -12.81 7.06 -61.13
N LYS A 265 -11.73 7.22 -60.37
CA LYS A 265 -11.54 6.47 -59.12
C LYS A 265 -12.03 7.34 -57.97
N LEU A 266 -13.06 6.86 -57.27
CA LEU A 266 -13.53 7.38 -55.98
C LEU A 266 -12.33 7.55 -55.03
N LYS A 267 -11.86 8.79 -54.86
CA LYS A 267 -10.89 9.17 -53.84
C LYS A 267 -11.61 9.11 -52.48
N VAL A 268 -11.41 8.01 -51.75
CA VAL A 268 -11.55 8.03 -50.30
C VAL A 268 -10.55 9.06 -49.79
N LYS A 269 -11.05 10.20 -49.32
CA LYS A 269 -10.23 11.22 -48.65
C LYS A 269 -9.70 10.58 -47.37
N SER A 270 -8.45 10.15 -47.38
CA SER A 270 -7.70 9.88 -46.17
C SER A 270 -7.69 11.14 -45.31
N ILE A 271 -7.99 11.00 -44.02
CA ILE A 271 -7.91 12.08 -43.02
C ILE A 271 -6.49 12.70 -43.04
N PRO A 272 -6.32 14.02 -42.84
CA PRO A 272 -5.00 14.64 -42.82
C PRO A 272 -4.11 14.03 -41.74
N LYS A 273 -2.84 13.76 -42.06
CA LYS A 273 -1.84 13.32 -41.08
C LYS A 273 -1.63 14.43 -40.04
N ARG A 274 -1.85 14.11 -38.76
CA ARG A 274 -1.67 15.03 -37.63
C ARG A 274 -0.20 15.43 -37.50
N HIS A 275 0.09 16.72 -37.62
CA HIS A 275 1.41 17.29 -37.34
C HIS A 275 1.30 18.18 -36.10
N GLY A 276 1.65 17.63 -34.92
CA GLY A 276 1.72 18.40 -33.68
C GLY A 276 1.97 17.52 -32.45
N LYS A 277 2.94 17.92 -31.61
CA LYS A 277 3.17 17.29 -30.29
C LYS A 277 2.04 17.71 -29.35
N ILE A 278 1.22 16.75 -28.94
CA ILE A 278 0.17 16.92 -27.92
C ILE A 278 0.85 17.44 -26.64
N ARG A 279 0.29 18.43 -25.97
CA ARG A 279 0.68 18.83 -24.61
C ARG A 279 -0.58 19.01 -23.77
N TYR A 280 -1.18 17.92 -23.32
CA TYR A 280 -2.26 17.98 -22.34
C TYR A 280 -2.06 16.91 -21.27
N LYS A 281 -2.29 17.30 -20.01
CA LYS A 281 -2.34 16.38 -18.88
C LYS A 281 -3.80 16.14 -18.52
N ILE A 282 -4.27 14.91 -18.64
CA ILE A 282 -5.60 14.51 -18.17
C ILE A 282 -5.40 13.54 -17.00
N TYR A 283 -6.02 13.80 -15.85
CA TYR A 283 -5.84 13.02 -14.60
C TYR A 283 -4.38 12.80 -14.17
N GLY A 284 -3.50 13.77 -14.44
CA GLY A 284 -2.08 13.68 -14.10
C GLY A 284 -1.23 12.83 -15.06
N LEU A 285 -1.83 12.22 -16.09
CA LEU A 285 -1.10 11.55 -17.17
C LEU A 285 -0.71 12.54 -18.26
N ASP A 286 0.58 12.54 -18.62
CA ASP A 286 1.14 13.37 -19.69
C ASP A 286 0.89 12.71 -21.06
N LEU A 287 0.01 13.32 -21.86
CA LEU A 287 -0.35 12.84 -23.20
C LEU A 287 0.62 13.32 -24.29
N SER A 288 1.74 13.96 -23.91
CA SER A 288 2.79 14.40 -24.84
C SER A 288 3.68 13.29 -25.34
N ASP A 289 3.61 12.10 -24.74
CA ASP A 289 4.42 10.95 -25.13
C ASP A 289 3.96 10.46 -26.53
N PRO A 290 4.88 10.34 -27.52
CA PRO A 290 4.56 9.82 -28.85
C PRO A 290 3.90 8.43 -28.84
N LYS A 291 4.02 7.66 -27.76
CA LYS A 291 3.26 6.40 -27.57
C LYS A 291 1.75 6.58 -27.64
N TRP A 292 1.21 7.74 -27.26
CA TRP A 292 -0.23 8.01 -27.37
C TRP A 292 -0.71 8.16 -28.79
N VAL A 293 0.19 8.57 -29.71
CA VAL A 293 -0.09 8.59 -31.15
C VAL A 293 -0.21 7.16 -31.65
N GLU A 294 0.69 6.25 -31.24
CA GLU A 294 0.60 4.82 -31.57
C GLU A 294 -0.66 4.16 -30.98
N VAL A 295 -1.08 4.56 -29.77
CA VAL A 295 -2.34 4.08 -29.16
C VAL A 295 -3.55 4.60 -29.94
N ALA A 296 -3.56 5.87 -30.33
CA ALA A 296 -4.64 6.45 -31.12
C ALA A 296 -4.72 5.85 -32.53
N ASP A 297 -3.58 5.62 -33.17
CA ASP A 297 -3.47 4.97 -34.47
C ASP A 297 -3.89 3.50 -34.37
N LYS A 298 -3.50 2.77 -33.30
CA LYS A 298 -4.03 1.43 -33.02
C LYS A 298 -5.53 1.43 -32.81
N ILE A 299 -6.08 2.37 -32.05
CA ILE A 299 -7.53 2.47 -31.83
C ILE A 299 -8.25 2.73 -33.16
N HIS A 300 -7.68 3.58 -34.00
CA HIS A 300 -8.18 3.89 -35.34
C HIS A 300 -8.09 2.70 -36.30
N GLU A 301 -6.99 1.95 -36.28
CA GLU A 301 -6.80 0.71 -37.03
C GLU A 301 -7.71 -0.43 -36.51
N THR A 302 -7.95 -0.48 -35.20
CA THR A 302 -8.92 -1.39 -34.55
C THR A 302 -10.36 -0.88 -34.62
N GLY A 303 -10.64 0.13 -35.45
CA GLY A 303 -11.95 0.76 -35.67
C GLY A 303 -13.04 -0.17 -36.24
N ALA A 304 -13.18 -1.38 -35.71
CA ALA A 304 -14.41 -2.12 -35.70
C ALA A 304 -15.41 -1.39 -34.78
N ILE A 305 -16.12 -0.42 -35.36
CA ILE A 305 -17.52 -0.07 -35.07
C ILE A 305 -17.89 -0.18 -33.59
N ILE A 306 -17.69 0.89 -32.84
CA ILE A 306 -18.27 1.11 -31.51
C ILE A 306 -19.74 1.51 -31.73
N TRP A 307 -20.58 0.55 -32.11
CA TRP A 307 -22.03 0.64 -31.92
C TRP A 307 -22.38 -0.44 -30.89
N PRO A 308 -23.20 -0.18 -29.85
CA PRO A 308 -23.63 -1.23 -28.95
C PRO A 308 -24.37 -2.28 -29.79
N GLN A 309 -23.71 -3.42 -30.02
CA GLN A 309 -24.35 -4.55 -30.68
C GLN A 309 -25.44 -5.06 -29.75
N GLU A 310 -26.69 -5.03 -30.20
CA GLU A 310 -27.79 -5.59 -29.42
C GLU A 310 -27.63 -7.11 -29.32
N PRO A 311 -27.84 -7.70 -28.12
CA PRO A 311 -27.76 -9.14 -27.96
C PRO A 311 -28.79 -9.83 -28.85
N LYS A 312 -28.41 -10.95 -29.46
CA LYS A 312 -29.28 -11.72 -30.34
C LYS A 312 -30.51 -12.23 -29.56
N PRO A 313 -31.72 -12.15 -30.14
CA PRO A 313 -32.94 -12.59 -29.47
C PRO A 313 -32.90 -14.11 -29.21
N ILE A 314 -32.96 -14.50 -27.94
CA ILE A 314 -32.93 -15.90 -27.50
C ILE A 314 -34.32 -16.55 -27.76
N ASN A 315 -34.49 -17.20 -28.91
CA ASN A 315 -35.75 -17.83 -29.32
C ASN A 315 -35.66 -19.37 -29.49
N GLY A 316 -36.75 -20.08 -29.18
CA GLY A 316 -36.90 -21.52 -29.45
C GLY A 316 -36.03 -22.41 -28.56
N LYS A 317 -35.25 -23.32 -29.17
CA LYS A 317 -34.37 -24.28 -28.46
C LYS A 317 -33.27 -23.60 -27.63
N SER A 318 -32.77 -22.44 -28.09
CA SER A 318 -31.77 -21.66 -27.35
C SER A 318 -32.28 -21.16 -25.99
N LYS A 319 -33.58 -20.86 -25.88
CA LYS A 319 -34.21 -20.46 -24.60
C LYS A 319 -34.26 -21.61 -23.61
N LEU A 320 -34.60 -22.82 -24.08
CA LEU A 320 -34.58 -24.05 -23.27
C LEU A 320 -33.17 -24.37 -22.78
N VAL A 321 -32.15 -24.25 -23.64
CA VAL A 321 -30.75 -24.45 -23.25
C VAL A 321 -30.29 -23.36 -22.28
N THR A 322 -30.68 -22.10 -22.49
CA THR A 322 -30.41 -20.99 -21.56
C THR A 322 -31.04 -21.25 -20.19
N GLU A 323 -32.30 -21.69 -20.13
CA GLU A 323 -32.97 -22.03 -18.88
C GLU A 323 -32.30 -23.23 -18.19
N LYS A 324 -31.84 -24.23 -18.94
CA LYS A 324 -31.05 -25.35 -18.42
C LYS A 324 -29.72 -24.86 -17.81
N ILE A 325 -28.97 -24.02 -18.52
CA ILE A 325 -27.72 -23.41 -18.02
C ILE A 325 -27.98 -22.61 -16.74
N LEU A 326 -29.07 -21.83 -16.68
CA LEU A 326 -29.46 -21.06 -15.50
C LEU A 326 -29.96 -21.94 -14.34
N SER A 327 -30.25 -23.21 -14.57
CA SER A 327 -30.70 -24.19 -13.57
C SER A 327 -29.62 -25.19 -13.14
N LEU A 328 -28.39 -25.06 -13.66
CA LEU A 328 -27.27 -25.93 -13.35
C LEU A 328 -26.99 -25.95 -11.84
N LYS A 329 -26.77 -27.16 -11.31
CA LYS A 329 -26.32 -27.35 -9.93
C LYS A 329 -24.80 -27.25 -9.86
N GLU A 330 -24.28 -27.12 -8.64
CA GLU A 330 -22.85 -26.94 -8.40
C GLU A 330 -21.97 -28.10 -8.90
N GLU A 331 -22.51 -29.30 -9.08
CA GLU A 331 -21.74 -30.48 -9.55
C GLU A 331 -21.80 -30.69 -11.06
N ASP A 332 -22.68 -29.98 -11.78
CA ASP A 332 -22.90 -30.21 -13.19
C ASP A 332 -21.81 -29.52 -14.03
N ASP A 333 -21.34 -30.21 -15.08
CA ASP A 333 -20.38 -29.67 -16.04
C ASP A 333 -21.10 -28.79 -17.09
N PRO A 334 -20.81 -27.48 -17.16
CA PRO A 334 -21.46 -26.58 -18.12
C PRO A 334 -20.98 -26.79 -19.56
N SER A 335 -19.86 -27.48 -19.79
CA SER A 335 -19.16 -27.53 -21.08
C SER A 335 -20.04 -27.99 -22.25
N GLN A 336 -20.83 -29.05 -22.05
CA GLN A 336 -21.71 -29.59 -23.10
C GLN A 336 -22.87 -28.64 -23.45
N LEU A 337 -23.48 -28.02 -22.44
CA LEU A 337 -24.59 -27.09 -22.66
C LEU A 337 -24.11 -25.76 -23.26
N LEU A 338 -22.91 -25.31 -22.89
CA LEU A 338 -22.29 -24.14 -23.49
C LEU A 338 -21.92 -24.37 -24.95
N ALA A 339 -21.42 -25.57 -25.30
CA ALA A 339 -21.17 -25.95 -26.68
C ALA A 339 -22.48 -26.01 -27.51
N GLU A 340 -23.53 -26.67 -26.99
CA GLU A 340 -24.85 -26.69 -27.64
C GLU A 340 -25.41 -25.27 -27.82
N TRP A 341 -25.24 -24.41 -26.81
CA TRP A 341 -25.67 -23.02 -26.87
C TRP A 341 -24.87 -22.21 -27.90
N ALA A 342 -23.56 -22.41 -27.96
CA ALA A 342 -22.67 -21.75 -28.92
C ALA A 342 -22.97 -22.17 -30.37
N GLU A 343 -23.25 -23.45 -30.61
CA GLU A 343 -23.66 -23.96 -31.93
C GLU A 343 -24.99 -23.38 -32.38
N LEU A 344 -25.96 -23.25 -31.47
CA LEU A 344 -27.30 -22.76 -31.80
C LEU A 344 -27.36 -21.25 -32.05
N LEU A 345 -26.63 -20.46 -31.27
CA LEU A 345 -26.74 -18.99 -31.28
C LEU A 345 -25.64 -18.29 -32.09
N GLN A 346 -24.49 -18.96 -32.30
CA GLN A 346 -23.23 -18.35 -32.74
C GLN A 346 -22.97 -17.03 -32.00
N PRO A 347 -22.82 -17.08 -30.67
CA PRO A 347 -22.84 -15.91 -29.81
C PRO A 347 -21.67 -14.97 -30.08
N ASN A 348 -21.94 -13.66 -30.03
CA ASN A 348 -20.88 -12.66 -29.92
C ASN A 348 -20.54 -12.41 -28.45
N ARG A 349 -19.52 -11.58 -28.18
CA ARG A 349 -19.14 -11.22 -26.81
C ARG A 349 -20.29 -10.64 -25.99
N VAL A 350 -21.18 -9.84 -26.59
CA VAL A 350 -22.33 -9.24 -25.90
C VAL A 350 -23.31 -10.33 -25.44
N ASP A 351 -23.59 -11.31 -26.29
CA ASP A 351 -24.46 -12.45 -25.97
C ASP A 351 -23.92 -13.23 -24.74
N TRP A 352 -22.61 -13.50 -24.71
CA TRP A 352 -21.95 -14.13 -23.57
C TRP A 352 -22.02 -13.30 -22.29
N LEU A 353 -21.80 -11.98 -22.38
CA LEU A 353 -21.92 -11.08 -21.22
C LEU A 353 -23.35 -11.07 -20.67
N THR A 354 -24.37 -11.07 -21.52
CA THR A 354 -25.77 -11.14 -21.05
C THR A 354 -26.10 -12.47 -20.37
N LEU A 355 -25.50 -13.58 -20.81
CA LEU A 355 -25.63 -14.88 -20.15
C LEU A 355 -24.93 -14.86 -18.78
N LEU A 356 -23.72 -14.30 -18.72
CA LEU A 356 -22.96 -14.14 -17.49
C LEU A 356 -23.68 -13.24 -16.47
N ASP A 357 -24.27 -12.13 -16.90
CA ASP A 357 -25.05 -11.25 -16.01
C ASP A 357 -26.27 -11.96 -15.44
N LYS A 358 -27.01 -12.72 -16.26
CA LYS A 358 -28.14 -13.55 -15.79
C LYS A 358 -27.71 -14.65 -14.83
N LEU A 359 -26.52 -15.22 -15.02
CA LEU A 359 -25.95 -16.21 -14.10
C LEU A 359 -25.51 -15.55 -12.80
N LYS A 360 -24.89 -14.37 -12.87
CA LYS A 360 -24.45 -13.59 -11.71
C LYS A 360 -25.60 -13.24 -10.78
N GLU A 361 -26.76 -12.89 -11.32
CA GLU A 361 -27.98 -12.59 -10.54
C GLU A 361 -28.56 -13.82 -9.83
N LYS A 362 -28.35 -15.03 -10.36
CA LYS A 362 -28.92 -16.27 -9.81
C LYS A 362 -27.95 -17.03 -8.90
N ASN A 363 -26.72 -17.25 -9.36
CA ASN A 363 -25.73 -18.06 -8.65
C ASN A 363 -24.29 -17.64 -9.04
N MET A 364 -23.56 -17.11 -8.06
CA MET A 364 -22.18 -16.66 -8.23
C MET A 364 -21.18 -17.80 -8.50
N GLN A 365 -21.43 -19.01 -8.02
CA GLN A 365 -20.50 -20.14 -8.21
C GLN A 365 -20.59 -20.71 -9.63
N THR A 366 -21.80 -20.85 -10.18
CA THR A 366 -21.97 -21.26 -11.58
C THR A 366 -21.50 -20.15 -12.54
N PHE A 367 -21.64 -18.88 -12.16
CA PHE A 367 -21.01 -17.77 -12.87
C PHE A 367 -19.49 -17.96 -13.02
N PHE A 368 -18.76 -18.27 -11.95
CA PHE A 368 -17.31 -18.47 -12.03
C PHE A 368 -16.93 -19.65 -12.92
N LYS A 369 -17.63 -20.79 -12.80
CA LYS A 369 -17.39 -21.97 -13.64
C LYS A 369 -17.62 -21.70 -15.13
N VAL A 370 -18.73 -21.03 -15.45
CA VAL A 370 -19.06 -20.67 -16.84
C VAL A 370 -18.04 -19.65 -17.35
N ALA A 371 -17.72 -18.62 -16.57
CA ALA A 371 -16.73 -17.60 -16.95
C ALA A 371 -15.33 -18.20 -17.19
N GLU A 372 -14.88 -19.16 -16.38
CA GLU A 372 -13.63 -19.88 -16.61
C GLU A 372 -13.62 -20.69 -17.91
N HIS A 373 -14.76 -21.30 -18.26
CA HIS A 373 -14.91 -22.03 -19.53
C HIS A 373 -14.90 -21.06 -20.73
N LEU A 374 -15.52 -19.89 -20.60
CA LEU A 374 -15.57 -18.87 -21.65
C LEU A 374 -14.21 -18.26 -21.98
N LEU A 375 -13.22 -18.33 -21.07
CA LEU A 375 -11.85 -17.93 -21.39
C LEU A 375 -11.24 -18.75 -22.54
N ASN A 376 -11.72 -19.97 -22.79
CA ASN A 376 -11.26 -20.81 -23.89
C ASN A 376 -12.03 -20.56 -25.20
N GLU A 377 -13.16 -19.84 -25.14
CA GLU A 377 -14.04 -19.63 -26.29
C GLU A 377 -13.53 -18.48 -27.17
N LYS A 378 -13.20 -18.80 -28.43
CA LYS A 378 -12.71 -17.81 -29.41
C LYS A 378 -13.73 -16.69 -29.66
N SER A 379 -15.02 -17.00 -29.54
CA SER A 379 -16.13 -16.05 -29.74
C SER A 379 -16.26 -15.02 -28.60
N PHE A 380 -15.76 -15.34 -27.40
CA PHE A 380 -15.83 -14.47 -26.24
C PHE A 380 -14.81 -13.33 -26.27
N GLN A 381 -13.64 -13.56 -26.89
CA GLN A 381 -12.52 -12.60 -26.97
C GLN A 381 -12.19 -12.00 -25.59
N PRO A 382 -11.63 -12.80 -24.66
CA PRO A 382 -11.45 -12.38 -23.28
C PRO A 382 -10.54 -11.15 -23.19
N ASN A 383 -10.90 -10.21 -22.33
CA ASN A 383 -10.13 -9.00 -22.06
C ASN A 383 -9.56 -9.00 -20.63
N ILE A 384 -8.71 -8.01 -20.32
CA ILE A 384 -8.04 -7.90 -19.02
C ILE A 384 -9.01 -7.90 -17.81
N ARG A 385 -10.21 -7.34 -17.98
CA ARG A 385 -11.22 -7.26 -16.91
C ARG A 385 -11.82 -8.62 -16.61
N ASP A 386 -12.03 -9.45 -17.63
CA ASP A 386 -12.58 -10.80 -17.47
C ASP A 386 -11.63 -11.66 -16.60
N TYR A 387 -10.32 -11.61 -16.88
CA TYR A 387 -9.32 -12.28 -16.05
C TYR A 387 -9.25 -11.68 -14.65
N SER A 388 -9.24 -10.35 -14.51
CA SER A 388 -9.07 -9.68 -13.22
C SER A 388 -10.20 -9.97 -12.24
N VAL A 389 -11.45 -10.09 -12.73
CA VAL A 389 -12.60 -10.49 -11.91
C VAL A 389 -12.46 -11.92 -11.39
N LEU A 390 -12.00 -12.84 -12.24
CA LEU A 390 -11.76 -14.23 -11.83
C LEU A 390 -10.60 -14.32 -10.83
N ILE A 391 -9.49 -13.65 -11.11
CA ILE A 391 -8.32 -13.61 -10.22
C ILE A 391 -8.73 -13.08 -8.85
N ASP A 392 -9.46 -11.96 -8.76
CA ASP A 392 -9.89 -11.39 -7.47
C ASP A 392 -10.82 -12.36 -6.70
N ALA A 393 -11.77 -13.00 -7.39
CA ALA A 393 -12.69 -13.95 -6.78
C ALA A 393 -12.00 -15.22 -6.23
N HIS A 394 -11.04 -15.79 -6.96
CA HIS A 394 -10.31 -16.96 -6.48
C HIS A 394 -9.22 -16.57 -5.46
N ALA A 395 -8.61 -15.39 -5.60
CA ALA A 395 -7.64 -14.85 -4.65
C ALA A 395 -8.25 -14.60 -3.27
N THR A 396 -9.45 -14.03 -3.21
CA THR A 396 -10.17 -13.82 -1.94
C THR A 396 -10.53 -15.14 -1.23
N LYS A 397 -10.77 -16.20 -2.00
CA LYS A 397 -10.96 -17.58 -1.50
C LYS A 397 -9.65 -18.32 -1.21
N ASN A 398 -8.50 -17.71 -1.51
CA ASN A 398 -7.16 -18.29 -1.37
C ASN A 398 -6.99 -19.61 -2.16
N GLN A 399 -7.62 -19.70 -3.33
CA GLN A 399 -7.50 -20.83 -4.28
C GLN A 399 -6.33 -20.58 -5.23
N ILE A 400 -5.12 -20.91 -4.77
CA ILE A 400 -3.88 -20.55 -5.46
C ILE A 400 -3.80 -21.26 -6.82
N GLU A 401 -4.16 -22.54 -6.87
CA GLU A 401 -4.07 -23.37 -8.07
C GLU A 401 -4.98 -22.85 -9.20
N ASP A 402 -6.19 -22.40 -8.84
CA ASP A 402 -7.14 -21.82 -9.79
C ASP A 402 -6.61 -20.48 -10.35
N VAL A 403 -6.04 -19.64 -9.49
CA VAL A 403 -5.47 -18.35 -9.92
C VAL A 403 -4.26 -18.56 -10.83
N GLU A 404 -3.36 -19.50 -10.51
CA GLU A 404 -2.22 -19.83 -11.38
C GLU A 404 -2.70 -20.31 -12.76
N ARG A 405 -3.70 -21.20 -12.81
CA ARG A 405 -4.30 -21.66 -14.07
C ARG A 405 -4.87 -20.51 -14.89
N ILE A 406 -5.54 -19.56 -14.24
CA ILE A 406 -6.09 -18.37 -14.91
C ILE A 406 -4.96 -17.44 -15.40
N LEU A 407 -3.90 -17.26 -14.62
CA LEU A 407 -2.73 -16.46 -15.00
C LEU A 407 -1.95 -17.07 -16.17
N GLU A 408 -1.78 -18.39 -16.21
CA GLU A 408 -1.17 -19.10 -17.33
C GLU A 408 -1.97 -18.83 -18.62
N LYS A 409 -3.29 -19.00 -18.58
CA LYS A 409 -4.17 -18.68 -19.72
C LYS A 409 -4.12 -17.21 -20.10
N MET A 410 -4.03 -16.30 -19.13
CA MET A 410 -3.92 -14.87 -19.36
C MET A 410 -2.65 -14.56 -20.16
N ASN A 411 -1.52 -15.16 -19.76
CA ASN A 411 -0.23 -15.02 -20.45
C ASN A 411 -0.21 -15.68 -21.83
N GLU A 412 -0.86 -16.85 -22.01
CA GLU A 412 -1.00 -17.53 -23.31
C GLU A 412 -1.75 -16.66 -24.33
N ASN A 413 -2.75 -15.89 -23.87
CA ASN A 413 -3.48 -14.93 -24.69
C ASN A 413 -2.73 -13.59 -24.85
N GLY A 414 -1.51 -13.47 -24.32
CA GLY A 414 -0.67 -12.26 -24.42
C GLY A 414 -1.18 -11.07 -23.59
N ILE A 415 -2.01 -11.33 -22.58
CA ILE A 415 -2.59 -10.31 -21.70
C ILE A 415 -1.80 -10.33 -20.38
N PHE A 416 -1.46 -9.15 -19.86
CA PHE A 416 -0.73 -9.02 -18.59
C PHE A 416 -1.64 -8.55 -17.46
N PRO A 417 -1.45 -9.01 -16.20
CA PRO A 417 -2.24 -8.57 -15.05
C PRO A 417 -2.24 -7.05 -14.88
N ASP A 418 -3.43 -6.47 -14.72
CA ASP A 418 -3.56 -5.07 -14.35
C ASP A 418 -3.26 -4.82 -12.86
N ILE A 419 -3.46 -3.59 -12.41
CA ILE A 419 -3.28 -3.18 -11.02
C ILE A 419 -4.24 -3.94 -10.09
N SER A 420 -5.48 -4.17 -10.50
CA SER A 420 -6.48 -4.86 -9.68
C SER A 420 -6.08 -6.32 -9.46
N ALA A 421 -5.77 -7.03 -10.55
CA ALA A 421 -5.30 -8.41 -10.51
C ALA A 421 -4.00 -8.50 -9.69
N SER A 422 -3.02 -7.64 -9.94
CA SER A 422 -1.74 -7.67 -9.21
C SER A 422 -1.90 -7.39 -7.71
N THR A 423 -2.85 -6.54 -7.31
CA THR A 423 -3.17 -6.29 -5.90
C THR A 423 -3.76 -7.54 -5.23
N ALA A 424 -4.72 -8.19 -5.89
CA ALA A 424 -5.29 -9.45 -5.42
C ALA A 424 -4.23 -10.55 -5.27
N LEU A 425 -3.29 -10.64 -6.22
CA LEU A 425 -2.15 -11.56 -6.17
C LEU A 425 -1.24 -11.30 -4.97
N VAL A 426 -0.88 -10.04 -4.68
CA VAL A 426 -0.05 -9.70 -3.50
C VAL A 426 -0.72 -10.17 -2.21
N HIS A 427 -2.01 -9.91 -2.03
CA HIS A 427 -2.73 -10.32 -0.83
C HIS A 427 -2.79 -11.84 -0.67
N MET A 428 -3.11 -12.55 -1.75
CA MET A 428 -3.24 -14.00 -1.74
C MET A 428 -1.90 -14.71 -1.52
N TYR A 429 -0.85 -14.36 -2.28
CA TYR A 429 0.47 -14.98 -2.10
C TYR A 429 1.08 -14.67 -0.73
N SER A 430 0.84 -13.47 -0.19
CA SER A 430 1.24 -13.10 1.17
C SER A 430 0.59 -14.03 2.20
N LYS A 431 -0.72 -14.26 2.09
CA LYS A 431 -1.48 -15.17 2.96
C LYS A 431 -1.05 -16.62 2.81
N ALA A 432 -0.68 -17.04 1.61
CA ALA A 432 -0.14 -18.36 1.32
C ALA A 432 1.30 -18.57 1.84
N GLY A 433 1.99 -17.51 2.28
CA GLY A 433 3.40 -17.58 2.66
C GLY A 433 4.36 -17.70 1.46
N ASN A 434 3.87 -17.50 0.23
CA ASN A 434 4.71 -17.53 -0.97
C ASN A 434 5.34 -16.15 -1.22
N PHE A 435 6.45 -15.90 -0.54
CA PHE A 435 7.11 -14.61 -0.55
C PHE A 435 7.67 -14.18 -1.90
N ASP A 436 8.21 -15.12 -2.70
CA ASP A 436 8.81 -14.81 -4.00
C ASP A 436 7.74 -14.35 -4.99
N ARG A 437 6.60 -15.06 -5.08
CA ARG A 437 5.47 -14.62 -5.91
C ARG A 437 4.84 -13.33 -5.41
N THR A 438 4.80 -13.12 -4.09
CA THR A 438 4.34 -11.84 -3.50
C THR A 438 5.22 -10.68 -3.98
N LYS A 439 6.55 -10.84 -3.95
CA LYS A 439 7.51 -9.84 -4.45
C LYS A 439 7.35 -9.56 -5.94
N GLU A 440 7.13 -10.61 -6.75
CA GLU A 440 6.91 -10.45 -8.18
C GLU A 440 5.65 -9.63 -8.47
N ALA A 441 4.52 -10.00 -7.87
CA ALA A 441 3.25 -9.28 -8.02
C ALA A 441 3.36 -7.81 -7.56
N PHE A 442 4.08 -7.57 -6.46
CA PHE A 442 4.35 -6.23 -5.96
C PHE A 442 5.28 -5.41 -6.87
N GLY A 443 6.29 -6.06 -7.47
CA GLY A 443 7.15 -5.45 -8.49
C GLY A 443 6.36 -5.01 -9.71
N ARG A 444 5.40 -5.85 -10.15
CA ARG A 444 4.47 -5.51 -11.24
C ARG A 444 3.58 -4.32 -10.87
N LEU A 445 3.05 -4.24 -9.65
CA LEU A 445 2.30 -3.04 -9.21
C LEU A 445 3.13 -1.77 -9.35
N ARG A 446 4.39 -1.80 -8.90
CA ARG A 446 5.29 -0.65 -8.98
C ARG A 446 5.68 -0.29 -10.41
N SER A 447 5.89 -1.27 -11.29
CA SER A 447 6.26 -1.00 -12.69
C SER A 447 5.14 -0.29 -13.46
N HIS A 448 3.89 -0.49 -13.05
CA HIS A 448 2.72 0.24 -13.57
C HIS A 448 2.55 1.64 -12.98
N GLY A 449 3.49 2.10 -12.14
CA GLY A 449 3.42 3.40 -11.46
C GLY A 449 2.37 3.47 -10.34
N PHE A 450 1.79 2.33 -9.95
CA PHE A 450 0.80 2.29 -8.88
C PHE A 450 1.48 2.56 -7.53
N GLN A 451 0.85 3.43 -6.73
CA GLN A 451 1.30 3.70 -5.37
C GLN A 451 0.63 2.71 -4.42
N PRO A 452 1.41 1.82 -3.77
CA PRO A 452 0.84 0.86 -2.83
C PRO A 452 0.11 1.56 -1.68
N ASP A 453 -1.05 1.04 -1.31
CA ASP A 453 -1.79 1.50 -0.15
C ASP A 453 -1.34 0.76 1.13
N ILE A 454 -1.97 1.11 2.26
CA ILE A 454 -1.70 0.50 3.57
C ILE A 454 -1.88 -1.03 3.52
N LYS A 455 -2.87 -1.54 2.78
CA LYS A 455 -3.16 -2.97 2.71
C LYS A 455 -2.06 -3.72 1.98
N VAL A 456 -1.60 -3.20 0.84
CA VAL A 456 -0.51 -3.80 0.07
C VAL A 456 0.77 -3.82 0.90
N TYR A 457 1.10 -2.72 1.59
CA TYR A 457 2.25 -2.70 2.50
C TYR A 457 2.10 -3.69 3.65
N ASN A 458 0.91 -3.82 4.25
CA ASN A 458 0.65 -4.83 5.28
C ASN A 458 0.98 -6.24 4.77
N SER A 459 0.47 -6.60 3.59
CA SER A 459 0.76 -7.89 2.97
C SER A 459 2.25 -8.11 2.69
N MET A 460 2.97 -7.08 2.25
CA MET A 460 4.42 -7.17 2.06
C MET A 460 5.19 -7.35 3.37
N ILE A 461 4.81 -6.64 4.43
CA ILE A 461 5.43 -6.75 5.75
C ILE A 461 5.18 -8.14 6.34
N MET A 462 3.93 -8.60 6.32
CA MET A 462 3.56 -9.94 6.81
C MET A 462 4.26 -11.05 6.02
N ALA A 463 4.31 -10.95 4.69
CA ALA A 463 5.03 -11.91 3.86
C ALA A 463 6.54 -11.92 4.17
N SER A 464 7.14 -10.75 4.40
CA SER A 464 8.56 -10.63 4.77
C SER A 464 8.85 -11.22 6.15
N VAL A 465 7.98 -10.98 7.13
CA VAL A 465 8.08 -11.54 8.48
C VAL A 465 7.94 -13.07 8.45
N ASN A 466 6.95 -13.58 7.72
CA ASN A 466 6.72 -15.03 7.57
C ASN A 466 7.87 -15.73 6.84
N ALA A 467 8.53 -15.05 5.91
CA ALA A 467 9.73 -15.55 5.24
C ALA A 467 11.01 -15.47 6.09
N GLY A 468 10.92 -15.04 7.35
CA GLY A 468 12.09 -14.86 8.23
C GLY A 468 13.00 -13.69 7.83
N GLN A 469 12.48 -12.73 7.06
CA GLN A 469 13.22 -11.54 6.58
C GLN A 469 12.65 -10.23 7.16
N PRO A 470 12.58 -10.07 8.50
CA PRO A 470 11.97 -8.87 9.11
C PRO A 470 12.69 -7.56 8.77
N LYS A 471 13.97 -7.59 8.42
CA LYS A 471 14.71 -6.40 7.95
C LYS A 471 14.12 -5.82 6.66
N LEU A 472 13.62 -6.67 5.76
CA LEU A 472 12.91 -6.20 4.57
C LEU A 472 11.54 -5.64 4.94
N GLY A 473 10.85 -6.29 5.89
CA GLY A 473 9.60 -5.75 6.46
C GLY A 473 9.79 -4.34 7.05
N ASP A 474 10.86 -4.12 7.82
CA ASP A 474 11.22 -2.80 8.35
C ASP A 474 11.50 -1.78 7.23
N SER A 475 12.14 -2.20 6.12
CA SER A 475 12.32 -1.29 4.98
C SER A 475 11.00 -0.85 4.36
N PHE A 476 9.97 -1.70 4.36
CA PHE A 476 8.64 -1.33 3.87
C PHE A 476 7.94 -0.37 4.82
N VAL A 477 8.09 -0.54 6.14
CA VAL A 477 7.59 0.42 7.14
C VAL A 477 8.23 1.79 6.94
N ARG A 478 9.55 1.87 6.78
CA ARG A 478 10.25 3.14 6.50
C ARG A 478 9.81 3.78 5.20
N GLU A 479 9.51 2.98 4.18
CA GLU A 479 8.97 3.47 2.92
C GLU A 479 7.55 4.03 3.09
N MET A 480 6.70 3.41 3.92
CA MET A 480 5.38 3.95 4.26
C MET A 480 5.52 5.32 4.94
N GLU A 481 6.40 5.42 5.94
CA GLU A 481 6.64 6.67 6.67
C GLU A 481 7.18 7.78 5.76
N ALA A 482 8.10 7.46 4.85
CA ALA A 482 8.63 8.41 3.86
C ALA A 482 7.56 8.91 2.87
N ARG A 483 6.43 8.22 2.78
CA ARG A 483 5.25 8.60 1.96
C ARG A 483 4.12 9.19 2.80
N ASP A 484 4.38 9.54 4.06
CA ASP A 484 3.38 10.01 5.03
C ASP A 484 2.21 9.02 5.26
N ILE A 485 2.42 7.73 4.97
CA ILE A 485 1.49 6.65 5.26
C ILE A 485 1.83 6.11 6.65
N LYS A 486 0.93 6.28 7.62
CA LYS A 486 1.16 5.81 9.00
C LYS A 486 1.08 4.28 9.08
N PRO A 487 2.15 3.60 9.52
CA PRO A 487 2.10 2.16 9.80
C PRO A 487 1.13 1.87 10.95
N THR A 488 0.48 0.70 10.93
CA THR A 488 -0.45 0.30 11.99
C THR A 488 0.30 -0.36 13.15
N GLU A 489 -0.33 -0.40 14.33
CA GLU A 489 0.20 -1.07 15.52
C GLU A 489 0.53 -2.56 15.24
N GLU A 490 -0.33 -3.22 14.45
CA GLU A 490 -0.17 -4.62 14.05
C GLU A 490 1.12 -4.86 13.24
N MET A 491 1.47 -3.97 12.31
CA MET A 491 2.68 -4.08 11.50
C MET A 491 3.94 -4.00 12.36
N TYR A 492 3.94 -3.06 13.32
CA TYR A 492 5.05 -2.92 14.26
C TYR A 492 5.18 -4.14 15.18
N PHE A 493 4.07 -4.66 15.72
CA PHE A 493 4.11 -5.88 16.52
C PHE A 493 4.58 -7.10 15.72
N ALA A 494 4.21 -7.21 14.45
CA ALA A 494 4.68 -8.29 13.58
C ALA A 494 6.22 -8.26 13.45
N LEU A 495 6.80 -7.08 13.22
CA LEU A 495 8.25 -6.89 13.16
C LEU A 495 8.92 -7.14 14.51
N LEU A 496 8.39 -6.55 15.60
CA LEU A 496 8.92 -6.72 16.95
C LEU A 496 8.94 -8.20 17.35
N ARG A 497 7.85 -8.93 17.06
CA ARG A 497 7.75 -10.37 17.32
C ARG A 497 8.77 -11.15 16.52
N SER A 498 8.95 -10.82 15.24
CA SER A 498 9.94 -11.49 14.38
C SER A 498 11.37 -11.26 14.88
N PHE A 499 11.74 -10.01 15.20
CA PHE A 499 13.07 -9.71 15.75
C PHE A 499 13.29 -10.33 17.14
N ALA A 500 12.27 -10.35 17.99
CA ALA A 500 12.32 -11.03 19.28
C ALA A 500 12.58 -12.53 19.12
N GLN A 501 11.91 -13.18 18.17
CA GLN A 501 12.13 -14.60 17.84
C GLN A 501 13.52 -14.87 17.28
N LEU A 502 14.10 -13.95 16.51
CA LEU A 502 15.49 -14.06 16.06
C LEU A 502 16.52 -13.77 17.19
N GLY A 503 16.08 -13.15 18.30
CA GLY A 503 16.98 -12.65 19.34
C GLY A 503 17.79 -11.42 18.90
N ASP A 504 17.36 -10.71 17.85
CA ASP A 504 18.00 -9.48 17.37
C ASP A 504 17.54 -8.29 18.24
N VAL A 505 18.19 -8.14 19.39
CA VAL A 505 17.86 -7.11 20.39
C VAL A 505 18.00 -5.70 19.83
N SER A 506 18.96 -5.47 18.93
CA SER A 506 19.20 -4.15 18.31
C SER A 506 17.98 -3.71 17.52
N GLU A 507 17.54 -4.54 16.57
CA GLU A 507 16.40 -4.20 15.74
C GLU A 507 15.09 -4.24 16.53
N ALA A 508 14.92 -5.16 17.49
CA ALA A 508 13.77 -5.17 18.39
C ALA A 508 13.62 -3.85 19.17
N HIS A 509 14.72 -3.29 19.70
CA HIS A 509 14.69 -1.99 20.38
C HIS A 509 14.38 -0.83 19.43
N LYS A 510 14.90 -0.86 18.20
CA LYS A 510 14.59 0.16 17.19
C LYS A 510 13.09 0.18 16.88
N ILE A 511 12.49 -1.00 16.64
CA ILE A 511 11.05 -1.11 16.42
C ILE A 511 10.25 -0.67 17.65
N ALA A 512 10.62 -1.12 18.84
CA ALA A 512 9.95 -0.73 20.09
C ALA A 512 9.99 0.79 20.32
N THR A 513 11.11 1.43 20.00
CA THR A 513 11.29 2.88 20.09
C THR A 513 10.44 3.60 19.04
N ALA A 514 10.41 3.10 17.80
CA ALA A 514 9.57 3.63 16.72
C ALA A 514 8.07 3.56 17.08
N MET A 515 7.62 2.45 17.68
CA MET A 515 6.23 2.32 18.17
C MET A 515 5.85 3.42 19.17
N GLN A 516 6.74 3.71 20.12
CA GLN A 516 6.51 4.75 21.12
C GLN A 516 6.48 6.15 20.48
N PHE A 517 7.38 6.44 19.54
CA PHE A 517 7.37 7.70 18.79
C PHE A 517 6.14 7.85 17.88
N ALA A 518 5.60 6.74 17.37
CA ALA A 518 4.34 6.71 16.64
C ALA A 518 3.11 6.89 17.56
N GLY A 519 3.30 6.94 18.88
CA GLY A 519 2.25 7.18 19.87
C GLY A 519 1.55 5.93 20.40
N PHE A 520 2.03 4.74 20.06
CA PHE A 520 1.49 3.48 20.60
C PHE A 520 1.97 3.26 22.03
N GLN A 521 1.02 2.95 22.92
CA GLN A 521 1.30 2.74 24.34
C GLN A 521 1.82 1.33 24.60
N PRO A 522 2.93 1.16 25.36
CA PRO A 522 3.41 -0.16 25.78
C PRO A 522 2.33 -0.96 26.51
N ASN A 523 2.01 -2.14 25.96
CA ASN A 523 1.09 -3.11 26.55
C ASN A 523 1.83 -4.36 27.04
N LEU A 524 1.12 -5.37 27.55
CA LEU A 524 1.72 -6.63 27.99
C LEU A 524 2.56 -7.29 26.89
N GLU A 525 2.03 -7.39 25.67
CA GLU A 525 2.74 -8.01 24.54
C GLU A 525 4.05 -7.29 24.22
N PHE A 526 4.08 -5.96 24.29
CA PHE A 526 5.28 -5.16 24.08
C PHE A 526 6.41 -5.56 25.04
N TYR A 527 6.13 -5.63 26.35
CA TYR A 527 7.13 -6.05 27.33
C TYR A 527 7.53 -7.51 27.15
N THR A 528 6.57 -8.39 26.87
CA THR A 528 6.85 -9.81 26.63
C THR A 528 7.82 -10.02 25.48
N LEU A 529 7.63 -9.31 24.37
CA LEU A 529 8.53 -9.42 23.22
C LEU A 529 9.94 -8.87 23.50
N LEU A 530 10.06 -7.81 24.30
CA LEU A 530 11.38 -7.30 24.73
C LEU A 530 12.11 -8.27 25.67
N VAL A 531 11.39 -8.88 26.61
CA VAL A 531 11.96 -9.93 27.47
C VAL A 531 12.36 -11.14 26.64
N GLU A 532 11.53 -11.56 25.68
CA GLU A 532 11.84 -12.66 24.76
C GLU A 532 13.09 -12.35 23.92
N ALA A 533 13.20 -11.15 23.35
CA ALA A 533 14.36 -10.74 22.56
C ALA A 533 15.67 -10.85 23.37
N HIS A 534 15.69 -10.29 24.58
CA HIS A 534 16.86 -10.39 25.46
C HIS A 534 17.10 -11.80 25.97
N GLY A 535 16.06 -12.57 26.24
CA GLY A 535 16.15 -13.98 26.61
C GLY A 535 16.83 -14.81 25.53
N ARG A 536 16.41 -14.63 24.27
CA ARG A 536 17.06 -15.27 23.11
C ARG A 536 18.47 -14.74 22.85
N ALA A 537 18.80 -13.50 23.20
CA ALA A 537 20.18 -13.00 23.12
C ALA A 537 21.08 -13.44 24.29
N GLY A 538 20.53 -14.06 25.35
CA GLY A 538 21.29 -14.41 26.55
C GLY A 538 21.73 -13.20 27.36
N GLN A 539 20.85 -12.20 27.45
CA GLN A 539 21.07 -10.92 28.12
C GLN A 539 20.17 -10.81 29.37
N PRO A 540 20.49 -11.53 30.46
CA PRO A 540 19.61 -11.65 31.62
C PRO A 540 19.35 -10.32 32.33
N ASP A 541 20.36 -9.44 32.45
CA ASP A 541 20.19 -8.14 33.12
C ASP A 541 19.15 -7.26 32.43
N GLN A 542 19.19 -7.19 31.09
CA GLN A 542 18.24 -6.40 30.32
C GLN A 542 16.86 -7.08 30.25
N ALA A 543 16.81 -8.42 30.15
CA ALA A 543 15.55 -9.17 30.26
C ALA A 543 14.87 -8.90 31.60
N ARG A 544 15.64 -8.94 32.71
CA ARG A 544 15.16 -8.66 34.06
C ARG A 544 14.66 -7.23 34.22
N ARG A 545 15.37 -6.24 33.66
CA ARG A 545 14.91 -4.84 33.68
C ARG A 545 13.54 -4.68 33.02
N ASN A 546 13.35 -5.24 31.82
CA ASN A 546 12.06 -5.17 31.12
C ASN A 546 10.96 -5.91 31.89
N PHE A 547 11.29 -7.06 32.48
CA PHE A 547 10.39 -7.81 33.35
C PHE A 547 9.94 -7.01 34.58
N ASP A 548 10.88 -6.38 35.28
CA ASP A 548 10.56 -5.56 36.46
C ASP A 548 9.74 -4.31 36.07
N GLN A 549 10.01 -3.71 34.91
CA GLN A 549 9.19 -2.59 34.40
C GLN A 549 7.76 -3.02 34.10
N MET A 550 7.57 -4.18 33.48
CA MET A 550 6.24 -4.76 33.24
C MET A 550 5.45 -4.89 34.55
N ILE A 551 6.06 -5.42 35.61
CA ILE A 551 5.43 -5.54 36.94
C ILE A 551 5.15 -4.16 37.54
N LYS A 552 6.09 -3.22 37.45
CA LYS A 552 5.91 -1.84 37.96
C LYS A 552 4.74 -1.10 37.32
N VAL A 553 4.49 -1.34 36.03
CA VAL A 553 3.35 -0.75 35.30
C VAL A 553 2.03 -1.47 35.66
N GLY A 554 2.08 -2.58 36.39
CA GLY A 554 0.91 -3.30 36.91
C GLY A 554 0.52 -4.53 36.08
N PHE A 555 1.32 -4.91 35.10
CA PHE A 555 1.07 -6.13 34.31
C PHE A 555 1.54 -7.37 35.07
N ARG A 556 0.78 -8.46 34.95
CA ARG A 556 1.15 -9.76 35.52
C ARG A 556 1.97 -10.56 34.50
N PRO A 557 3.14 -11.09 34.87
CA PRO A 557 3.91 -11.97 33.99
C PRO A 557 3.12 -13.24 33.67
N ASP A 558 3.09 -13.60 32.38
CA ASP A 558 2.63 -14.91 31.95
C ASP A 558 3.78 -15.92 31.94
N ASP A 559 3.44 -17.19 31.70
CA ASP A 559 4.43 -18.28 31.65
C ASP A 559 5.47 -18.10 30.53
N ARG A 560 5.09 -17.46 29.42
CA ARG A 560 5.99 -17.21 28.29
C ARG A 560 7.07 -16.19 28.65
N VAL A 561 6.71 -15.13 29.38
CA VAL A 561 7.66 -14.13 29.87
C VAL A 561 8.62 -14.77 30.88
N ALA A 562 8.10 -15.54 31.83
CA ALA A 562 8.91 -16.24 32.83
C ALA A 562 9.90 -17.20 32.14
N ALA A 563 9.43 -18.04 31.21
CA ALA A 563 10.27 -18.95 30.45
C ALA A 563 11.38 -18.21 29.68
N SER A 564 11.07 -17.08 29.06
CA SER A 564 12.05 -16.25 28.34
C SER A 564 13.12 -15.67 29.26
N LEU A 565 12.72 -15.22 30.45
CA LEU A 565 13.66 -14.73 31.47
C LEU A 565 14.57 -15.85 31.97
N ILE A 566 14.02 -17.04 32.26
CA ILE A 566 14.82 -18.20 32.69
C ILE A 566 15.78 -18.67 31.59
N ALA A 567 15.36 -18.65 30.32
CA ALA A 567 16.24 -18.94 29.20
C ALA A 567 17.41 -17.94 29.09
N ALA A 568 17.19 -16.68 29.49
CA ALA A 568 18.26 -15.67 29.56
C ALA A 568 19.34 -16.08 30.60
N TYR A 569 18.89 -16.50 31.78
CA TYR A 569 19.76 -16.97 32.87
C TYR A 569 20.46 -18.29 32.54
N GLU A 570 19.77 -19.21 31.86
CA GLU A 570 20.33 -20.47 31.35
C GLU A 570 21.58 -20.22 30.49
N LYS A 571 21.50 -19.29 29.54
CA LYS A 571 22.61 -18.98 28.61
C LYS A 571 23.85 -18.41 29.31
N LYS A 572 23.69 -17.84 30.51
CA LYS A 572 24.80 -17.37 31.36
C LYS A 572 25.13 -18.33 32.50
N ASN A 573 24.43 -19.46 32.57
CA ASN A 573 24.53 -20.49 33.60
C ASN A 573 24.35 -19.94 35.03
N LEU A 574 23.42 -18.99 35.21
CA LEU A 574 23.13 -18.32 36.49
C LEU A 574 21.93 -18.98 37.19
N LEU A 575 22.07 -20.25 37.59
CA LEU A 575 20.96 -21.06 38.13
C LEU A 575 20.41 -20.51 39.45
N ASP A 576 21.27 -20.03 40.34
CA ASP A 576 20.85 -19.48 41.63
C ASP A 576 19.90 -18.29 41.44
N GLU A 577 20.25 -17.34 40.58
CA GLU A 577 19.44 -16.16 40.29
C GLU A 577 18.09 -16.52 39.64
N ALA A 578 18.10 -17.49 38.73
CA ALA A 578 16.88 -17.99 38.08
C ALA A 578 15.91 -18.60 39.10
N LEU A 579 16.42 -19.40 40.03
CA LEU A 579 15.60 -20.02 41.08
C LEU A 579 15.09 -19.00 42.10
N ASP A 580 15.92 -18.03 42.49
CA ASP A 580 15.52 -16.95 43.39
C ASP A 580 14.35 -16.14 42.82
N ILE A 581 14.39 -15.83 41.53
CA ILE A 581 13.29 -15.13 40.84
C ILE A 581 12.03 -15.98 40.82
N LEU A 582 12.12 -17.25 40.43
CA LEU A 582 10.95 -18.13 40.42
C LEU A 582 10.35 -18.28 41.82
N LEU A 583 11.17 -18.24 42.89
CA LEU A 583 10.69 -18.35 44.27
C LEU A 583 9.96 -17.07 44.67
N GLN A 584 10.45 -15.92 44.21
CA GLN A 584 9.77 -14.64 44.37
C GLN A 584 8.42 -14.65 43.64
N LEU A 585 8.40 -15.05 42.36
CA LEU A 585 7.16 -15.16 41.58
C LEU A 585 6.16 -16.11 42.23
N LYS A 586 6.62 -17.25 42.76
CA LYS A 586 5.76 -18.19 43.49
C LYS A 586 5.15 -17.57 44.75
N LYS A 587 5.89 -16.74 45.50
CA LYS A 587 5.34 -16.00 46.65
C LYS A 587 4.25 -15.02 46.23
N ASP A 588 4.38 -14.45 45.03
CA ASP A 588 3.41 -13.54 44.44
C ASP A 588 2.22 -14.27 43.77
N GLY A 589 2.15 -15.60 43.90
CA GLY A 589 1.05 -16.43 43.40
C GLY A 589 1.19 -16.89 41.94
N PHE A 590 2.37 -16.72 41.32
CA PHE A 590 2.66 -17.26 40.00
C PHE A 590 3.01 -18.74 40.08
N GLU A 591 2.35 -19.55 39.26
CA GLU A 591 2.66 -20.96 39.09
C GLU A 591 3.35 -21.17 37.74
N PRO A 592 4.59 -21.70 37.70
CA PRO A 592 5.27 -22.03 36.46
C PRO A 592 4.44 -23.01 35.62
N GLY A 593 4.17 -22.63 34.37
CA GLY A 593 3.47 -23.47 33.40
C GLY A 593 4.44 -24.31 32.56
N LEU A 594 3.92 -24.87 31.47
CA LEU A 594 4.66 -25.76 30.58
C LEU A 594 5.93 -25.10 30.02
N ALA A 595 5.87 -23.84 29.58
CA ALA A 595 7.01 -23.20 28.93
C ALA A 595 8.17 -23.02 29.91
N THR A 596 7.90 -22.54 31.13
CA THR A 596 8.93 -22.38 32.16
C THR A 596 9.50 -23.73 32.60
N CYS A 597 8.63 -24.73 32.84
CA CYS A 597 9.07 -26.06 33.22
C CYS A 597 9.91 -26.72 32.13
N THR A 598 9.57 -26.51 30.86
CA THR A 598 10.32 -27.03 29.70
C THR A 598 11.75 -26.47 29.67
N VAL A 599 11.93 -25.16 29.85
CA VAL A 599 13.26 -24.53 29.91
C VAL A 599 14.07 -25.06 31.10
N LEU A 600 13.44 -25.19 32.26
CA LEU A 600 14.11 -25.73 33.45
C LEU A 600 14.52 -27.19 33.28
N VAL A 601 13.66 -28.05 32.75
CA VAL A 601 14.00 -29.46 32.48
C VAL A 601 15.16 -29.55 31.51
N ASP A 602 15.14 -28.77 30.43
CA ASP A 602 16.23 -28.72 29.44
C ASP A 602 17.56 -28.35 30.12
N TRP A 603 17.54 -27.30 30.94
CA TRP A 603 18.73 -26.81 31.64
C TRP A 603 19.24 -27.78 32.71
N LEU A 604 18.35 -28.34 33.54
CA LEU A 604 18.72 -29.32 34.57
C LEU A 604 19.27 -30.61 33.94
N ALA A 605 18.71 -31.04 32.82
CA ALA A 605 19.23 -32.17 32.05
C ALA A 605 20.64 -31.88 31.51
N LYS A 606 20.89 -30.67 30.97
CA LYS A 606 22.23 -30.23 30.57
C LYS A 606 23.22 -30.23 31.74
N LEU A 607 22.77 -29.90 32.95
CA LEU A 607 23.57 -29.91 34.19
C LEU A 607 23.70 -31.30 34.84
N GLN A 608 23.03 -32.33 34.30
CA GLN A 608 23.00 -33.70 34.86
C GLN A 608 22.36 -33.78 36.26
N LEU A 609 21.39 -32.91 36.53
CA LEU A 609 20.57 -32.91 37.74
C LEU A 609 19.31 -33.76 37.50
N VAL A 610 19.50 -35.08 37.58
CA VAL A 610 18.50 -36.09 37.16
C VAL A 610 17.25 -36.05 38.03
N ASP A 611 17.41 -36.05 39.35
CA ASP A 611 16.29 -36.14 40.28
C ASP A 611 15.37 -34.91 40.14
N GLU A 612 15.97 -33.73 40.03
CA GLU A 612 15.25 -32.47 39.83
C GLU A 612 14.56 -32.40 38.46
N ALA A 613 15.23 -32.85 37.40
CA ALA A 613 14.64 -32.92 36.06
C ALA A 613 13.46 -33.90 36.00
N GLU A 614 13.58 -35.08 36.62
CA GLU A 614 12.50 -36.07 36.71
C GLU A 614 11.31 -35.56 37.52
N GLN A 615 11.55 -34.81 38.61
CA GLN A 615 10.47 -34.18 39.37
C GLN A 615 9.66 -33.18 38.54
N LEU A 616 10.34 -32.33 37.75
CA LEU A 616 9.65 -31.39 36.87
C LEU A 616 8.93 -32.09 35.70
N LEU A 617 9.50 -33.18 35.17
CA LEU A 617 8.80 -34.02 34.19
C LEU A 617 7.52 -34.65 34.77
N GLY A 618 7.55 -35.06 36.04
CA GLY A 618 6.37 -35.55 36.76
C GLY A 618 5.26 -34.49 36.79
N LYS A 619 5.60 -33.23 37.09
CA LYS A 619 4.63 -32.12 37.06
C LYS A 619 4.04 -31.87 35.67
N ILE A 620 4.85 -31.92 34.62
CA ILE A 620 4.37 -31.78 33.23
C ILE A 620 3.35 -32.90 32.93
N ALA A 621 3.63 -34.13 33.36
CA ALA A 621 2.72 -35.26 33.19
C ALA A 621 1.44 -35.12 34.03
N GLU A 622 1.52 -34.60 35.26
CA GLU A 622 0.35 -34.31 36.12
C GLU A 622 -0.59 -33.25 35.52
N GLN A 623 -0.03 -32.30 34.76
CA GLN A 623 -0.80 -31.31 33.99
C GLN A 623 -1.48 -31.91 32.75
N GLY A 624 -1.26 -33.21 32.46
CA GLY A 624 -1.85 -33.92 31.32
C GLY A 624 -1.15 -33.66 29.99
N GLU A 625 0.02 -33.03 30.02
CA GLU A 625 0.77 -32.64 28.82
C GLU A 625 1.95 -33.57 28.56
N ALA A 626 2.22 -33.85 27.28
CA ALA A 626 3.38 -34.63 26.89
C ALA A 626 4.64 -33.74 26.90
N PRO A 627 5.80 -34.24 27.39
CA PRO A 627 7.05 -33.48 27.37
C PRO A 627 7.39 -33.05 25.93
N PRO A 628 7.64 -31.75 25.67
CA PRO A 628 7.90 -31.25 24.33
C PRO A 628 9.05 -31.98 23.62
N PHE A 629 9.01 -32.10 22.30
CA PHE A 629 10.05 -32.82 21.55
C PHE A 629 11.46 -32.25 21.80
N LYS A 630 11.57 -30.92 21.92
CA LYS A 630 12.85 -30.21 22.10
C LYS A 630 13.64 -30.66 23.33
N ILE A 631 12.96 -31.05 24.42
CA ILE A 631 13.63 -31.49 25.64
C ILE A 631 14.11 -32.95 25.57
N GLN A 632 13.59 -33.74 24.63
CA GLN A 632 13.96 -35.15 24.47
C GLN A 632 15.46 -35.31 24.15
N VAL A 633 16.05 -34.37 23.42
CA VAL A 633 17.50 -34.37 23.10
C VAL A 633 18.33 -34.31 24.38
N SER A 634 18.04 -33.35 25.25
CA SER A 634 18.75 -33.18 26.53
C SER A 634 18.46 -34.31 27.51
N LEU A 635 17.24 -34.86 27.51
CA LEU A 635 16.90 -36.03 28.33
C LEU A 635 17.62 -37.29 27.86
N CYS A 636 17.77 -37.50 26.55
CA CYS A 636 18.53 -38.63 26.01
C CYS A 636 20.00 -38.54 26.44
N ASP A 637 20.62 -37.38 26.25
CA ASP A 637 22.00 -37.10 26.69
C ASP A 637 22.18 -37.34 28.20
N MET A 638 21.24 -36.86 29.02
CA MET A 638 21.22 -37.06 30.47
C MET A 638 21.09 -38.55 30.85
N TYR A 639 20.05 -39.24 30.38
CA TYR A 639 19.82 -40.64 30.73
C TYR A 639 20.95 -41.56 30.23
N ALA A 640 21.51 -41.26 29.05
CA ALA A 640 22.64 -41.98 28.51
C ALA A 640 23.88 -41.83 29.42
N ARG A 641 24.26 -40.59 29.80
CA ARG A 641 25.43 -40.35 30.67
C ARG A 641 25.31 -40.98 32.06
N VAL A 642 24.09 -41.04 32.59
CA VAL A 642 23.80 -41.68 33.88
C VAL A 642 23.79 -43.20 33.77
N GLY A 643 23.63 -43.76 32.56
CA GLY A 643 23.56 -45.19 32.30
C GLY A 643 22.16 -45.78 32.51
N ASN A 644 21.11 -44.97 32.48
CA ASN A 644 19.72 -45.46 32.58
C ASN A 644 19.25 -45.99 31.23
N GLU A 645 19.65 -47.22 30.89
CA GLU A 645 19.41 -47.86 29.59
C GLU A 645 17.94 -47.83 29.17
N LYS A 646 17.00 -48.16 30.07
CA LYS A 646 15.56 -48.21 29.73
C LYS A 646 15.03 -46.85 29.28
N LYS A 647 15.28 -45.80 30.07
CA LYS A 647 14.80 -44.45 29.76
C LYS A 647 15.55 -43.84 28.58
N ALA A 648 16.86 -44.07 28.48
CA ALA A 648 17.69 -43.58 27.38
C ALA A 648 17.20 -44.15 26.02
N LEU A 649 16.95 -45.46 25.96
CA LEU A 649 16.44 -46.12 24.74
C LEU A 649 15.01 -45.70 24.39
N GLN A 650 14.15 -45.49 25.40
CA GLN A 650 12.79 -44.99 25.19
C GLN A 650 12.81 -43.60 24.54
N VAL A 651 13.57 -42.67 25.11
CA VAL A 651 13.71 -41.32 24.57
C VAL A 651 14.38 -41.35 23.19
N LEU A 652 15.38 -42.20 23.01
CA LEU A 652 16.04 -42.37 21.72
C LEU A 652 15.06 -42.84 20.63
N GLY A 653 14.15 -43.77 20.94
CA GLY A 653 13.10 -44.19 20.01
C GLY A 653 12.17 -43.04 19.59
N VAL A 654 11.85 -42.11 20.51
CA VAL A 654 11.07 -40.90 20.20
C VAL A 654 11.84 -39.96 19.27
N LEU A 655 13.14 -39.77 19.52
CA LEU A 655 14.02 -38.94 18.68
C LEU A 655 14.13 -39.48 17.25
N GLU A 656 14.23 -40.80 17.10
CA GLU A 656 14.35 -41.45 15.80
C GLU A 656 13.06 -41.45 14.98
N ALA A 657 11.92 -41.58 15.65
CA ALA A 657 10.61 -41.47 15.02
C ALA A 657 10.37 -40.07 14.41
N LYS A 658 11.00 -39.04 14.98
CA LYS A 658 10.91 -37.64 14.52
C LYS A 658 12.27 -37.09 14.09
N LYS A 659 13.10 -37.93 13.47
CA LYS A 659 14.45 -37.55 13.03
C LYS A 659 14.50 -36.31 12.14
N GLU A 660 13.45 -36.04 11.36
CA GLU A 660 13.35 -34.86 10.47
C GLU A 660 13.37 -33.52 11.23
N GLN A 661 13.04 -33.53 12.52
CA GLN A 661 13.04 -32.34 13.38
C GLN A 661 14.37 -32.09 14.09
N LEU A 662 15.37 -32.98 13.93
CA LEU A 662 16.67 -32.87 14.58
C LEU A 662 17.64 -32.08 13.72
N GLY A 663 18.30 -31.08 14.32
CA GLY A 663 19.41 -30.39 13.70
C GLY A 663 20.73 -31.14 13.89
N SER A 664 21.76 -30.74 13.13
CA SER A 664 23.12 -31.27 13.27
C SER A 664 23.62 -31.27 14.73
N ASN A 665 23.49 -30.15 15.44
CA ASN A 665 23.91 -30.03 16.85
C ASN A 665 23.15 -30.98 17.80
N ASP A 666 21.88 -31.27 17.51
CA ASP A 666 21.07 -32.17 18.33
C ASP A 666 21.56 -33.61 18.17
N PHE A 667 21.86 -34.03 16.93
CA PHE A 667 22.49 -35.32 16.65
C PHE A 667 23.83 -35.45 17.37
N GLU A 668 24.72 -34.46 17.23
CA GLU A 668 26.04 -34.52 17.87
C GLU A 668 25.92 -34.66 19.38
N ARG A 669 25.01 -33.90 20.01
CA ARG A 669 24.77 -33.96 21.44
C ARG A 669 24.32 -35.35 21.89
N VAL A 670 23.35 -35.94 21.19
CA VAL A 670 22.85 -37.29 21.50
C VAL A 670 23.96 -38.32 21.35
N ILE A 671 24.73 -38.27 20.26
CA ILE A 671 25.83 -39.21 20.01
C ILE A 671 26.90 -39.08 21.10
N HIS A 672 27.29 -37.85 21.48
CA HIS A 672 28.22 -37.63 22.60
C HIS A 672 27.69 -38.19 23.93
N GLY A 673 26.40 -38.02 24.22
CA GLY A 673 25.75 -38.58 25.39
C GLY A 673 25.79 -40.11 25.41
N LEU A 674 25.46 -40.74 24.28
CA LEU A 674 25.48 -42.19 24.11
C LEU A 674 26.90 -42.77 24.22
N ILE A 675 27.91 -42.11 23.62
CA ILE A 675 29.33 -42.48 23.78
C ILE A 675 29.73 -42.44 25.26
N ALA A 676 29.39 -41.35 25.95
CA ALA A 676 29.69 -41.19 27.38
C ALA A 676 28.99 -42.25 28.25
N GLY A 677 27.77 -42.65 27.87
CA GLY A 677 26.99 -43.72 28.48
C GLY A 677 27.40 -45.14 28.11
N ARG A 678 28.39 -45.32 27.21
CA ARG A 678 28.83 -46.61 26.65
C ARG A 678 27.78 -47.33 25.80
N PHE A 679 26.80 -46.61 25.27
CA PHE A 679 25.82 -47.08 24.29
C PHE A 679 26.39 -46.94 22.86
N VAL A 680 27.51 -47.62 22.61
CA VAL A 680 28.32 -47.43 21.39
C VAL A 680 27.56 -47.87 20.13
N GLN A 681 26.76 -48.94 20.20
CA GLN A 681 26.00 -49.44 19.05
C GLN A 681 24.93 -48.43 18.62
N GLU A 682 24.22 -47.88 19.59
CA GLU A 682 23.21 -46.84 19.42
C GLU A 682 23.85 -45.55 18.90
N ALA A 683 25.00 -45.15 19.45
CA ALA A 683 25.76 -43.99 18.97
C ALA A 683 26.14 -44.13 17.49
N THR A 684 26.60 -45.32 17.06
CA THR A 684 26.91 -45.57 15.64
C THR A 684 25.69 -45.53 14.74
N ARG A 685 24.54 -46.02 15.24
CA ARG A 685 23.28 -46.01 14.50
C ARG A 685 22.77 -44.57 14.31
N VAL A 686 22.82 -43.75 15.35
CA VAL A 686 22.43 -42.34 15.29
C VAL A 686 23.37 -41.53 14.39
N HIS A 687 24.68 -41.83 14.41
CA HIS A 687 25.64 -41.23 13.46
C HIS A 687 25.29 -41.54 12.00
N ALA A 688 24.93 -42.78 11.68
CA ALA A 688 24.49 -43.13 10.33
C ALA A 688 23.18 -42.41 9.93
N LEU A 689 22.26 -42.21 10.88
CA LEU A 689 21.04 -41.42 10.65
C LEU A 689 21.34 -39.95 10.38
N MET A 690 22.30 -39.36 11.08
CA MET A 690 22.77 -37.98 10.87
C MET A 690 23.33 -37.80 9.44
N GLU A 691 24.19 -38.72 8.99
CA GLU A 691 24.75 -38.69 7.63
C GLU A 691 23.67 -38.89 6.55
N ALA A 692 22.70 -39.78 6.79
CA ALA A 692 21.59 -40.01 5.87
C ALA A 692 20.67 -38.79 5.68
N GLN A 693 20.66 -37.85 6.62
CA GLN A 693 19.95 -36.57 6.50
C GLN A 693 20.79 -35.46 5.85
N GLY A 694 22.01 -35.76 5.42
CA GLY A 694 22.90 -34.80 4.77
C GLY A 694 23.68 -33.91 5.74
N TYR A 695 23.70 -34.23 7.05
CA TYR A 695 24.52 -33.52 8.01
C TYR A 695 25.91 -34.16 8.13
N SER A 696 26.96 -33.33 8.18
CA SER A 696 28.33 -33.77 8.44
C SER A 696 28.64 -33.75 9.93
N ALA A 697 29.18 -34.85 10.46
CA ALA A 697 29.69 -34.91 11.83
C ALA A 697 30.99 -34.09 12.00
N SER A 698 31.15 -33.43 13.14
CA SER A 698 32.39 -32.75 13.50
C SER A 698 33.55 -33.75 13.65
N GLU A 699 34.76 -33.31 13.33
CA GLU A 699 35.97 -34.14 13.45
C GLU A 699 36.14 -34.70 14.87
N GLN A 700 35.79 -33.91 15.88
CA GLN A 700 35.85 -34.31 17.29
C GLN A 700 34.90 -35.48 17.59
N LEU A 701 33.68 -35.44 17.04
CA LEU A 701 32.71 -36.51 17.20
C LEU A 701 33.18 -37.80 16.52
N VAL A 702 33.69 -37.71 15.29
CA VAL A 702 34.19 -38.86 14.54
C VAL A 702 35.35 -39.54 15.27
N VAL A 703 36.29 -38.74 15.81
CA VAL A 703 37.41 -39.25 16.63
C VAL A 703 36.90 -39.93 17.90
N ALA A 704 35.97 -39.29 18.62
CA ALA A 704 35.38 -39.85 19.84
C ALA A 704 34.64 -41.17 19.57
N LEU A 705 33.91 -41.26 18.45
CA LEU A 705 33.18 -42.45 18.06
C LEU A 705 34.14 -43.60 17.71
N ARG A 706 35.17 -43.35 16.89
CA ARG A 706 36.20 -44.35 16.55
C ARG A 706 36.95 -44.86 17.78
N ALA A 707 37.31 -43.97 18.70
CA ALA A 707 37.93 -44.37 19.97
C ALA A 707 36.98 -45.27 20.77
N SER A 708 35.70 -44.91 20.90
CA SER A 708 34.73 -45.70 21.65
C SER A 708 34.48 -47.10 21.06
N GLN A 709 34.57 -47.25 19.73
CA GLN A 709 34.49 -48.55 19.05
C GLN A 709 35.72 -49.43 19.32
N ALA A 710 36.91 -48.83 19.39
CA ALA A 710 38.16 -49.55 19.66
C ALA A 710 38.25 -50.07 21.11
N PHE A 711 37.64 -49.38 22.06
CA PHE A 711 37.69 -49.71 23.50
C PHE A 711 36.45 -50.45 24.03
N SER A 712 35.46 -50.77 23.19
CA SER A 712 34.29 -51.55 23.62
C SER A 712 34.67 -53.03 23.81
N PRO A 713 34.65 -53.60 25.03
CA PRO A 713 34.80 -55.04 25.19
C PRO A 713 33.63 -55.72 24.47
N LYS A 714 33.93 -56.68 23.59
CA LYS A 714 32.91 -57.56 22.99
C LYS A 714 32.06 -58.12 24.14
N ARG A 715 30.77 -57.77 24.21
CA ARG A 715 29.82 -58.44 25.12
C ARG A 715 29.99 -59.95 24.89
N PRO A 716 30.28 -60.77 25.91
CA PRO A 716 30.36 -62.20 25.73
C PRO A 716 28.97 -62.67 25.31
N THR A 717 28.89 -63.26 24.10
CA THR A 717 27.73 -64.01 23.62
C THR A 717 27.41 -65.08 24.66
N LYS A 718 26.28 -64.93 25.36
CA LYS A 718 25.69 -66.06 26.07
C LYS A 718 25.16 -67.03 25.02
N LEU A 719 25.83 -68.17 24.90
CA LEU A 719 25.35 -69.40 24.27
C LEU A 719 24.10 -69.92 24.98
#